data_AF-A0A2E9R6H7-F1
#
_entry.id   AF-A0A2E9R6H7-F1
#
_cell.length_a   1.000
_cell.length_b   1.000
_cell.length_c   1.000
_cell.angle_alpha   90.00
_cell.angle_beta   90.00
_cell.angle_gamma   90.00
#
_symmetry.space_group_name_H-M   'P 1'
#
loop_
_entity.id
_entity.type
_entity.pdbx_description
1 polymer ?
#
loop_
_entity_poly.entity_id
_entity_poly.type
_entity_poly.pdbx_seq_one_letter_code
_entity_poly.pdbx_strand_id
1 'polypeptide(L)'
;MRTSIGWLILAGALSLFFVGFGGDASSSHPRHIFMVKTIDMLTNKPIAGVKVTLTGHQVVGLTDAQGVVLFSLPIQDPDKWFDVQFSHPRYLGVTEGFVIPNRSRILVGKLPALNRLKEADALIRDHKTLDPHREQTFLPQLARPASGSPLNGTPLSGVTYPMPANIKVDKGGGNIVTIPLETYLKGVLPKEIGTSFPEEAKKAQAVAARTYTVQYTQGGKKAICITTRCQVWSTTRYASTDKAVDDTKGIVAVYQGTLAGGYFAASCGGQTVDSEKGGWSYRAFLRGVTCIENKQGKCSAVCTPSRCGANTRCPSSDSLCYGKFGHRIGLCQRGAQAMAKCGKTFDQIVKHYYTGIDLANMSAPPAPTNDAKFLEEDIPDGTKIKTGQSFTKRWRMKNTGTSTWKKADGFKMVHVSGPSFGSQKEINLAASDSIAPDQHKDFAIKMTAPAGLGLQKSIWQLTHNGQKFGPEVWAQIDVEAAPSCKDNDKDGFVVSGAGCPGPYDCNDNDKAVHPNAKEICGNGKDDDCVGGDETCPVQCEDKDQDGYFAQNDKCPKPYDCDDNDKTIYPGSREICGNNKDDDCQGGDLTCPGECVDNDKDGYFAEKAGCPTPYDCNDNDKSVHTGATCGGSGTCVDADKDGYGVGAGCVGLQDCNDNDPTIHPKGQEICGNNKDDDCQNGDATCTGNQKQLGESCQLHADCATGLCAKRGSQQLCVQPCNATTPCPSGYDCVENAACWPNQDKCLQDTDCGKNAFCNEGTCVQGKPKGCQCNTSAPAPSTFGWMFVCLLALFTRRRHRAQGQSKEK
;
A
#
# COMPACT_ATOMS: atom_id res chain seq x y z
N MET A 1 -19.96 38.00 37.49
CA MET A 1 -19.42 37.98 38.87
C MET A 1 -18.33 36.93 38.90
N ARG A 2 -17.10 37.36 38.61
CA ARG A 2 -16.00 37.63 39.57
C ARG A 2 -15.21 36.35 39.88
N THR A 3 -13.90 36.21 39.67
CA THR A 3 -12.83 37.00 39.03
C THR A 3 -11.53 36.17 39.24
N SER A 4 -10.75 35.96 38.18
CA SER A 4 -9.30 36.24 38.06
C SER A 4 -8.19 35.50 38.85
N ILE A 5 -7.05 35.35 38.12
CA ILE A 5 -5.62 35.21 38.52
C ILE A 5 -5.19 33.75 38.83
N GLY A 6 -4.28 33.09 38.08
CA GLY A 6 -2.92 33.49 37.73
C GLY A 6 -1.85 33.05 38.76
N TRP A 7 -0.86 32.29 38.28
CA TRP A 7 0.58 32.38 38.60
C TRP A 7 1.34 31.49 39.63
N LEU A 8 2.54 31.10 39.17
CA LEU A 8 3.89 31.05 39.81
C LEU A 8 4.33 29.84 40.70
N ILE A 9 5.18 29.00 40.08
CA ILE A 9 6.59 28.63 40.42
C ILE A 9 6.98 28.57 41.91
N LEU A 10 7.54 27.42 42.35
CA LEU A 10 8.82 27.39 43.09
C LEU A 10 9.42 25.97 43.20
N ALA A 11 10.70 25.91 42.86
CA ALA A 11 11.62 24.81 43.12
C ALA A 11 11.94 24.69 44.62
N GLY A 12 12.29 23.48 45.09
CA GLY A 12 12.90 23.31 46.41
C GLY A 12 12.74 21.90 46.98
N ALA A 13 13.87 21.30 47.34
CA ALA A 13 14.05 19.94 47.83
C ALA A 13 13.44 19.66 49.23
N LEU A 14 13.63 18.42 49.67
CA LEU A 14 13.40 17.81 51.01
C LEU A 14 11.95 17.31 51.25
N SER A 15 11.67 16.08 51.70
CA SER A 15 12.48 15.16 52.51
C SER A 15 12.04 13.71 52.28
N LEU A 16 13.03 12.81 52.14
CA LEU A 16 12.86 11.42 52.56
C LEU A 16 12.56 11.43 54.07
N PHE A 17 11.34 11.07 54.45
CA PHE A 17 11.09 10.61 55.81
C PHE A 17 11.66 9.20 55.95
N PHE A 18 12.90 9.13 56.44
CA PHE A 18 13.32 8.00 57.27
C PHE A 18 12.46 8.02 58.53
N VAL A 19 11.51 7.10 58.65
CA VAL A 19 11.06 6.69 59.97
C VAL A 19 12.06 5.65 60.46
N GLY A 20 13.11 6.14 61.11
CA GLY A 20 13.92 5.33 62.00
C GLY A 20 13.08 5.01 63.23
N PHE A 21 12.68 3.75 63.39
CA PHE A 21 12.45 3.19 64.71
C PHE A 21 13.71 2.41 65.09
N GLY A 22 14.23 2.75 66.28
CA GLY A 22 15.50 2.30 66.82
C GLY A 22 15.71 0.80 66.66
N GLY A 23 16.92 0.46 66.24
CA GLY A 23 17.42 -0.90 66.39
C GLY A 23 17.47 -1.25 67.86
N ASP A 24 16.65 -2.21 68.26
CA ASP A 24 16.97 -3.02 69.42
C ASP A 24 18.11 -3.96 68.99
N ALA A 25 19.31 -3.68 69.49
CA ALA A 25 20.56 -4.34 69.14
C ALA A 25 20.64 -5.75 69.76
N SER A 26 19.65 -6.61 69.47
CA SER A 26 19.65 -8.01 69.93
C SER A 26 19.09 -9.02 68.92
N SER A 27 18.60 -8.64 67.74
CA SER A 27 18.17 -9.61 66.72
C SER A 27 19.16 -9.67 65.55
N SER A 28 19.81 -10.82 65.39
CA SER A 28 20.86 -11.14 64.41
C SER A 28 20.44 -11.18 62.93
N HIS A 29 19.35 -10.50 62.53
CA HIS A 29 18.78 -10.61 61.18
C HIS A 29 18.20 -9.26 60.70
N PRO A 30 18.55 -8.77 59.49
CA PRO A 30 17.97 -7.55 58.93
C PRO A 30 16.46 -7.72 58.72
N ARG A 31 15.67 -6.73 59.17
CA ARG A 31 14.22 -6.68 58.93
C ARG A 31 13.94 -5.88 57.66
N HIS A 32 13.22 -6.48 56.72
CA HIS A 32 12.86 -5.83 55.46
C HIS A 32 11.40 -5.35 55.51
N ILE A 33 11.16 -4.15 54.99
CA ILE A 33 9.84 -3.53 54.93
C ILE A 33 9.20 -3.81 53.57
N PHE A 34 7.94 -4.25 53.59
CA PHE A 34 7.16 -4.57 52.40
C PHE A 34 5.92 -3.70 52.34
N MET A 35 5.55 -3.30 51.13
CA MET A 35 4.35 -2.51 50.84
C MET A 35 3.39 -3.29 49.94
N VAL A 36 2.14 -3.36 50.38
CA VAL A 36 1.05 -3.99 49.65
C VAL A 36 -0.01 -2.93 49.36
N LYS A 37 -0.49 -2.87 48.12
CA LYS A 37 -1.57 -1.98 47.69
C LYS A 37 -2.73 -2.78 47.09
N THR A 38 -3.97 -2.46 47.43
CA THR A 38 -5.17 -3.14 46.93
C THR A 38 -6.08 -2.17 46.22
N ILE A 39 -6.56 -2.59 45.04
CA ILE A 39 -7.40 -1.78 44.16
C ILE A 39 -8.54 -2.62 43.57
N ASP A 40 -9.66 -1.97 43.29
CA ASP A 40 -10.81 -2.56 42.60
C ASP A 40 -10.46 -2.74 41.12
N MET A 41 -10.68 -3.96 40.61
CA MET A 41 -10.28 -4.31 39.24
C MET A 41 -11.02 -3.56 38.14
N LEU A 42 -12.25 -3.12 38.41
CA LEU A 42 -13.10 -2.48 37.41
C LEU A 42 -12.92 -0.97 37.39
N THR A 43 -12.69 -0.38 38.56
CA THR A 43 -12.63 1.07 38.74
C THR A 43 -11.22 1.60 38.98
N ASN A 44 -10.26 0.71 39.23
CA ASN A 44 -8.88 1.02 39.59
C ASN A 44 -8.73 1.90 40.85
N LYS A 45 -9.80 2.02 41.65
CA LYS A 45 -9.82 2.81 42.89
C LYS A 45 -9.29 1.98 44.06
N PRO A 46 -8.64 2.59 45.07
CA PRO A 46 -8.14 1.86 46.23
C PRO A 46 -9.25 1.20 47.04
N ILE A 47 -8.95 0.02 47.58
CA ILE A 47 -9.85 -0.71 48.48
C ILE A 47 -9.27 -0.66 49.90
N ALA A 48 -9.98 0.02 50.78
CA ALA A 48 -9.67 0.08 52.20
C ALA A 48 -10.20 -1.14 52.96
N GLY A 49 -9.53 -1.51 54.05
CA GLY A 49 -9.96 -2.58 54.95
C GLY A 49 -9.70 -3.99 54.44
N VAL A 50 -8.86 -4.18 53.42
CA VAL A 50 -8.48 -5.50 52.92
C VAL A 50 -7.51 -6.15 53.90
N LYS A 51 -7.87 -7.34 54.37
CA LYS A 51 -7.06 -8.13 55.30
C LYS A 51 -5.98 -8.89 54.52
N VAL A 52 -4.72 -8.61 54.86
CA VAL A 52 -3.54 -9.21 54.23
C VAL A 52 -2.89 -10.22 55.19
N THR A 53 -2.67 -11.45 54.71
CA THR A 53 -2.10 -12.57 55.49
C THR A 53 -0.96 -13.22 54.73
N LEU A 54 0.08 -13.70 55.42
CA LEU A 54 1.21 -14.39 54.81
C LEU A 54 1.25 -15.87 55.22
N THR A 55 1.68 -16.75 54.32
CA THR A 55 1.78 -18.18 54.61
C THR A 55 2.82 -18.46 55.69
N GLY A 56 2.39 -19.07 56.79
CA GLY A 56 3.21 -19.37 57.97
C GLY A 56 3.32 -18.22 58.99
N HIS A 57 2.66 -17.08 58.78
CA HIS A 57 2.61 -15.95 59.72
C HIS A 57 1.17 -15.51 60.02
N GLN A 58 0.96 -14.85 61.16
CA GLN A 58 -0.32 -14.21 61.51
C GLN A 58 -0.63 -13.03 60.56
N VAL A 59 -1.86 -12.51 60.63
CA VAL A 59 -2.33 -11.36 59.83
C VAL A 59 -1.33 -10.21 59.92
N VAL A 60 -0.84 -9.74 58.77
CA VAL A 60 0.20 -8.70 58.72
C VAL A 60 -0.38 -7.27 58.73
N GLY A 61 -1.67 -7.10 58.41
CA GLY A 61 -2.39 -5.85 58.62
C GLY A 61 -3.64 -5.69 57.74
N LEU A 62 -4.32 -4.55 57.88
CA LEU A 62 -5.44 -4.11 57.05
C LEU A 62 -5.01 -2.93 56.18
N THR A 63 -5.50 -2.85 54.95
CA THR A 63 -5.21 -1.71 54.07
C THR A 63 -5.93 -0.44 54.53
N ASP A 64 -5.26 0.70 54.41
CA ASP A 64 -5.77 2.03 54.75
C ASP A 64 -6.75 2.59 53.69
N ALA A 65 -7.18 3.84 53.85
CA ALA A 65 -8.10 4.51 52.91
C ALA A 65 -7.53 4.62 51.47
N GLN A 66 -6.21 4.57 51.33
CA GLN A 66 -5.46 4.59 50.08
C GLN A 66 -5.18 3.17 49.56
N GLY A 67 -5.75 2.17 50.22
CA GLY A 67 -5.63 0.76 49.90
C GLY A 67 -4.25 0.21 50.18
N VAL A 68 -3.44 0.82 51.05
CA VAL A 68 -2.05 0.41 51.32
C VAL A 68 -1.91 -0.22 52.69
N VAL A 69 -1.07 -1.24 52.82
CA VAL A 69 -0.58 -1.75 54.10
C VAL A 69 0.93 -1.98 54.04
N LEU A 70 1.63 -1.58 55.10
CA LEU A 70 3.06 -1.77 55.28
C LEU A 70 3.30 -2.77 56.42
N PHE A 71 4.24 -3.69 56.22
CA PHE A 71 4.67 -4.61 57.29
C PHE A 71 6.16 -4.94 57.16
N SER A 72 6.78 -5.40 58.24
CA SER A 72 8.18 -5.82 58.25
C SER A 72 8.32 -7.29 58.61
N LEU A 73 9.26 -7.99 57.96
CA LEU A 73 9.54 -9.41 58.24
C LEU A 73 11.00 -9.61 58.66
N PRO A 74 11.27 -10.40 59.71
CA PRO A 74 12.61 -10.89 60.01
C PRO A 74 12.96 -12.03 59.04
N ILE A 75 14.00 -11.84 58.23
CA ILE A 75 14.38 -12.83 57.20
C ILE A 75 15.59 -13.62 57.67
N GLN A 76 15.43 -14.93 57.77
CA GLN A 76 16.52 -15.89 58.07
C GLN A 76 17.10 -16.55 56.81
N ASP A 77 16.32 -16.60 55.72
CA ASP A 77 16.69 -17.19 54.43
C ASP A 77 16.31 -16.21 53.30
N PRO A 78 17.29 -15.62 52.60
CA PRO A 78 17.06 -14.56 51.61
C PRO A 78 16.36 -15.04 50.33
N ASP A 79 16.25 -16.35 50.09
CA ASP A 79 15.62 -16.94 48.90
C ASP A 79 14.26 -17.61 49.19
N LYS A 80 13.76 -17.49 50.43
CA LYS A 80 12.50 -18.09 50.86
C LYS A 80 11.28 -17.30 50.39
N TRP A 81 10.31 -18.02 49.82
CA TRP A 81 9.08 -17.47 49.25
C TRP A 81 7.94 -17.46 50.28
N PHE A 82 7.17 -16.36 50.35
CA PHE A 82 5.96 -16.25 51.17
C PHE A 82 4.74 -15.99 50.28
N ASP A 83 3.68 -16.80 50.39
CA ASP A 83 2.42 -16.52 49.69
C ASP A 83 1.62 -15.49 50.47
N VAL A 84 1.15 -14.46 49.77
CA VAL A 84 0.30 -13.39 50.30
C VAL A 84 -1.16 -13.66 49.95
N GLN A 85 -2.04 -13.60 50.94
CA GLN A 85 -3.49 -13.78 50.80
C GLN A 85 -4.24 -12.49 51.15
N PHE A 86 -5.28 -12.22 50.37
CA PHE A 86 -6.14 -11.04 50.50
C PHE A 86 -7.57 -11.49 50.78
N SER A 87 -8.21 -10.92 51.80
CA SER A 87 -9.61 -11.19 52.10
C SER A 87 -10.37 -9.92 52.47
N HIS A 88 -11.60 -9.78 51.97
CA HIS A 88 -12.45 -8.63 52.26
C HIS A 88 -13.94 -9.02 52.12
N PRO A 89 -14.86 -8.57 52.99
CA PRO A 89 -16.27 -9.02 52.98
C PRO A 89 -17.05 -8.70 51.69
N ARG A 90 -16.72 -7.58 51.04
CA ARG A 90 -17.41 -7.08 49.82
C ARG A 90 -16.69 -7.39 48.50
N TYR A 91 -15.53 -8.03 48.54
CA TYR A 91 -14.70 -8.33 47.36
C TYR A 91 -14.24 -9.79 47.39
N LEU A 92 -14.25 -10.47 46.24
CA LEU A 92 -13.90 -11.90 46.14
C LEU A 92 -12.37 -12.05 46.07
N GLY A 93 -11.76 -12.88 46.94
CA GLY A 93 -10.30 -12.97 47.04
C GLY A 93 -9.76 -14.40 47.16
N VAL A 94 -8.93 -14.80 46.19
CA VAL A 94 -7.56 -15.29 46.43
C VAL A 94 -6.71 -14.87 45.22
N THR A 95 -5.87 -13.84 45.35
CA THR A 95 -4.76 -13.59 44.42
C THR A 95 -3.50 -14.05 45.15
N GLU A 96 -2.87 -15.14 44.72
CA GLU A 96 -1.58 -15.58 45.28
C GLU A 96 -0.48 -14.67 44.72
N GLY A 97 0.25 -13.97 45.59
CA GLY A 97 1.46 -13.24 45.26
C GLY A 97 2.64 -13.75 46.09
N PHE A 98 3.86 -13.64 45.57
CA PHE A 98 5.06 -14.11 46.24
C PHE A 98 5.97 -12.96 46.68
N VAL A 99 6.47 -13.00 47.91
CA VAL A 99 7.49 -12.06 48.42
C VAL A 99 8.88 -12.72 48.36
N ILE A 100 9.87 -12.01 47.80
CA ILE A 100 11.29 -12.39 47.83
C ILE A 100 12.03 -11.40 48.75
N PRO A 101 12.72 -11.88 49.79
CA PRO A 101 13.33 -11.07 50.85
C PRO A 101 14.27 -9.94 50.40
N ASN A 102 15.06 -10.16 49.34
CA ASN A 102 16.09 -9.20 48.88
C ASN A 102 15.63 -8.20 47.81
N ARG A 103 14.33 -8.15 47.48
CA ARG A 103 13.81 -7.17 46.51
C ARG A 103 12.61 -6.43 47.10
N SER A 104 12.79 -5.18 47.49
CA SER A 104 11.70 -4.29 47.88
C SER A 104 10.70 -4.19 46.72
N ARG A 105 9.51 -4.80 46.87
CA ARG A 105 8.48 -4.85 45.81
C ARG A 105 7.16 -4.30 46.34
N ILE A 106 6.46 -3.56 45.46
CA ILE A 106 5.06 -3.18 45.64
C ILE A 106 4.20 -4.33 45.13
N LEU A 107 3.44 -4.97 46.01
CA LEU A 107 2.48 -5.99 45.62
C LEU A 107 1.11 -5.36 45.40
N VAL A 108 0.53 -5.51 44.21
CA VAL A 108 -0.80 -4.97 43.89
C VAL A 108 -1.85 -6.07 43.88
N GLY A 109 -2.71 -6.10 44.89
CA GLY A 109 -3.87 -6.98 44.98
C GLY A 109 -5.04 -6.41 44.18
N LYS A 110 -5.50 -7.16 43.17
CA LYS A 110 -6.59 -6.79 42.28
C LYS A 110 -7.82 -7.64 42.61
N LEU A 111 -8.89 -7.04 43.14
CA LEU A 111 -10.07 -7.76 43.65
C LEU A 111 -11.37 -7.30 42.95
N PRO A 112 -12.28 -8.20 42.52
CA PRO A 112 -13.57 -7.84 41.93
C PRO A 112 -14.69 -7.77 42.97
N ALA A 113 -15.64 -6.85 42.76
CA ALA A 113 -16.81 -6.68 43.65
C ALA A 113 -17.84 -7.81 43.50
N LEU A 114 -18.40 -8.28 44.62
CA LEU A 114 -19.27 -9.47 44.69
C LEU A 114 -20.53 -9.41 43.79
N ASN A 115 -21.07 -8.22 43.53
CA ASN A 115 -22.42 -8.06 42.95
C ASN A 115 -22.43 -7.95 41.42
N ARG A 116 -21.27 -8.04 40.73
CA ARG A 116 -21.17 -7.95 39.26
C ARG A 116 -20.65 -9.23 38.60
N LEU A 117 -21.10 -10.39 39.09
CA LEU A 117 -20.60 -11.71 38.68
C LEU A 117 -20.79 -12.03 37.19
N LYS A 118 -21.83 -11.53 36.51
CA LYS A 118 -22.05 -11.82 35.07
C LYS A 118 -21.10 -11.08 34.13
N GLU A 119 -20.67 -9.88 34.50
CA GLU A 119 -19.67 -9.09 33.75
C GLU A 119 -18.24 -9.49 34.14
N ALA A 120 -18.02 -9.85 35.41
CA ALA A 120 -16.75 -10.34 35.91
C ALA A 120 -16.38 -11.73 35.35
N ASP A 121 -17.35 -12.61 35.09
CA ASP A 121 -17.08 -13.95 34.53
C ASP A 121 -16.57 -13.89 33.08
N ALA A 122 -16.88 -12.82 32.35
CA ALA A 122 -16.34 -12.55 31.01
C ALA A 122 -14.89 -12.01 31.05
N LEU A 123 -14.52 -11.28 32.10
CA LEU A 123 -13.20 -10.63 32.26
C LEU A 123 -12.20 -11.43 33.11
N ILE A 124 -12.66 -12.27 34.04
CA ILE A 124 -11.81 -13.18 34.85
C ILE A 124 -11.13 -14.24 33.96
N ARG A 125 -11.68 -14.49 32.76
CA ARG A 125 -11.07 -15.36 31.75
C ARG A 125 -9.92 -14.72 30.97
N ASP A 126 -9.61 -13.42 31.17
CA ASP A 126 -8.66 -12.67 30.33
C ASP A 126 -7.38 -12.17 31.03
N HIS A 127 -7.12 -12.48 32.30
CA HIS A 127 -5.84 -12.11 32.95
C HIS A 127 -5.21 -13.26 33.75
N LYS A 128 -4.33 -14.02 33.11
CA LYS A 128 -3.17 -14.62 33.80
C LYS A 128 -1.94 -13.79 33.45
N THR A 129 -1.63 -12.80 34.28
CA THR A 129 -0.33 -12.12 34.28
C THR A 129 0.16 -11.97 35.71
N LEU A 130 1.18 -12.76 36.05
CA LEU A 130 2.41 -12.26 36.66
C LEU A 130 3.55 -13.17 36.18
N ASP A 131 4.09 -12.87 34.99
CA ASP A 131 5.52 -13.06 34.71
C ASP A 131 6.20 -11.73 35.07
N PRO A 132 7.08 -11.68 36.09
CA PRO A 132 7.81 -10.49 36.45
C PRO A 132 9.21 -10.50 35.82
N HIS A 133 9.32 -10.58 34.49
CA HIS A 133 10.55 -10.25 33.77
C HIS A 133 10.27 -9.40 32.53
N ARG A 134 10.27 -8.08 32.73
CA ARG A 134 10.65 -7.13 31.69
C ARG A 134 12.15 -6.88 31.86
N GLU A 135 12.94 -7.55 31.03
CA GLU A 135 14.23 -7.03 30.58
C GLU A 135 14.23 -7.15 29.06
N GLN A 136 14.15 -6.00 28.39
CA GLN A 136 14.53 -5.91 26.98
C GLN A 136 16.05 -6.01 26.93
N THR A 137 16.57 -7.20 26.67
CA THR A 137 17.94 -7.37 26.21
C THR A 137 17.91 -7.70 24.73
N PHE A 138 18.23 -6.70 23.91
CA PHE A 138 18.83 -6.93 22.61
C PHE A 138 20.12 -7.74 22.85
N LEU A 139 20.19 -8.96 22.33
CA LEU A 139 21.47 -9.64 22.14
C LEU A 139 21.56 -10.16 20.69
N PRO A 140 22.77 -10.15 20.11
CA PRO A 140 22.99 -10.10 18.67
C PRO A 140 22.78 -11.47 18.04
N GLN A 141 22.54 -11.46 16.73
CA GLN A 141 22.66 -12.64 15.86
C GLN A 141 23.98 -13.38 16.14
N LEU A 142 23.88 -14.53 16.79
CA LEU A 142 24.96 -15.51 16.79
C LEU A 142 24.47 -16.74 16.01
N ALA A 143 25.17 -16.93 14.89
CA ALA A 143 25.27 -18.09 14.00
C ALA A 143 24.34 -19.29 14.25
N ARG A 144 23.64 -19.68 13.18
CA ARG A 144 23.18 -21.05 12.93
C ARG A 144 24.27 -22.06 13.31
N PRO A 145 23.91 -23.12 14.06
CA PRO A 145 24.47 -24.44 13.82
C PRO A 145 23.50 -25.23 12.92
N ALA A 146 24.11 -25.97 12.02
CA ALA A 146 23.50 -26.83 11.03
C ALA A 146 22.64 -27.95 11.65
N SER A 147 21.66 -28.40 10.86
CA SER A 147 21.14 -29.78 10.80
C SER A 147 21.48 -30.69 11.99
N GLY A 148 20.62 -30.71 13.01
CA GLY A 148 20.53 -31.82 13.96
C GLY A 148 19.39 -32.73 13.56
N SER A 149 19.70 -33.97 13.18
CA SER A 149 18.72 -35.00 12.84
C SER A 149 17.72 -35.26 13.97
N PRO A 150 16.46 -35.63 13.68
CA PRO A 150 15.44 -35.92 14.68
C PRO A 150 15.56 -37.36 15.20
N LEU A 151 15.22 -37.56 16.48
CA LEU A 151 14.88 -38.85 17.10
C LEU A 151 16.00 -39.90 17.12
N ASN A 152 16.94 -39.80 18.07
CA ASN A 152 17.69 -40.99 18.47
C ASN A 152 16.80 -41.91 19.34
N GLY A 153 16.10 -42.86 18.70
CA GLY A 153 15.76 -44.14 19.33
C GLY A 153 14.29 -44.49 19.58
N THR A 154 13.30 -43.65 19.25
CA THR A 154 11.88 -44.02 19.43
C THR A 154 11.30 -44.60 18.13
N PRO A 155 10.85 -45.87 18.09
CA PRO A 155 10.12 -46.41 16.95
C PRO A 155 8.80 -45.67 16.78
N LEU A 156 8.60 -45.04 15.62
CA LEU A 156 7.32 -44.47 15.22
C LEU A 156 6.47 -45.53 14.52
N SER A 157 5.16 -45.44 14.66
CA SER A 157 4.22 -46.23 13.87
C SER A 157 4.37 -45.90 12.38
N GLY A 158 4.25 -46.91 11.51
CA GLY A 158 4.27 -46.73 10.05
C GLY A 158 3.04 -46.00 9.48
N VAL A 159 2.06 -45.68 10.32
CA VAL A 159 0.85 -44.94 9.94
C VAL A 159 1.16 -43.45 9.84
N THR A 160 0.92 -42.84 8.68
CA THR A 160 1.10 -41.40 8.45
C THR A 160 -0.25 -40.67 8.33
N TYR A 161 -0.35 -39.47 8.95
CA TYR A 161 -1.54 -38.62 8.84
C TYR A 161 -1.24 -37.31 8.09
N PRO A 162 -2.17 -36.80 7.26
CA PRO A 162 -1.97 -35.53 6.60
C PRO A 162 -1.96 -34.38 7.63
N MET A 163 -0.87 -33.62 7.66
CA MET A 163 -0.79 -32.39 8.44
C MET A 163 -1.65 -31.31 7.79
N PRO A 164 -2.61 -30.69 8.50
CA PRO A 164 -3.33 -29.56 7.96
C PRO A 164 -2.37 -28.37 7.83
N ALA A 165 -2.30 -27.77 6.64
CA ALA A 165 -1.49 -26.57 6.41
C ALA A 165 -1.93 -25.42 7.33
N ASN A 166 -3.25 -25.28 7.52
CA ASN A 166 -3.85 -24.32 8.43
C ASN A 166 -5.01 -24.93 9.22
N ILE A 167 -5.30 -24.33 10.36
CA ILE A 167 -6.48 -24.61 11.17
C ILE A 167 -7.33 -23.35 11.34
N LYS A 168 -8.64 -23.54 11.50
CA LYS A 168 -9.58 -22.47 11.84
C LYS A 168 -9.62 -22.29 13.36
N VAL A 169 -9.41 -21.07 13.85
CA VAL A 169 -9.38 -20.73 15.27
C VAL A 169 -10.45 -19.67 15.55
N ASP A 170 -11.39 -20.00 16.43
CA ASP A 170 -12.44 -19.09 16.89
C ASP A 170 -11.95 -18.30 18.11
N LYS A 171 -11.75 -16.99 17.91
CA LYS A 171 -11.31 -16.04 18.95
C LYS A 171 -12.46 -15.51 19.82
N GLY A 172 -13.68 -16.00 19.61
CA GLY A 172 -14.90 -15.52 20.28
C GLY A 172 -15.69 -14.54 19.42
N GLY A 173 -17.00 -14.46 19.67
CA GLY A 173 -17.90 -13.56 18.94
C GLY A 173 -18.06 -13.86 17.45
N GLY A 174 -17.74 -15.07 16.99
CA GLY A 174 -17.78 -15.45 15.57
C GLY A 174 -16.51 -15.07 14.78
N ASN A 175 -15.48 -14.54 15.43
CA ASN A 175 -14.22 -14.19 14.77
C ASN A 175 -13.35 -15.43 14.54
N ILE A 176 -13.50 -16.04 13.37
CA ILE A 176 -12.71 -17.19 12.93
C ILE A 176 -11.51 -16.71 12.12
N VAL A 177 -10.31 -17.05 12.58
CA VAL A 177 -9.05 -16.80 11.86
C VAL A 177 -8.41 -18.11 11.41
N THR A 178 -7.68 -18.06 10.30
CA THR A 178 -6.93 -19.21 9.78
C THR A 178 -5.46 -19.09 10.18
N ILE A 179 -4.92 -20.08 10.89
CA ILE A 179 -3.55 -20.05 11.43
C ILE A 179 -2.82 -21.35 11.09
N PRO A 180 -1.52 -21.32 10.69
CA PRO A 180 -0.73 -22.54 10.54
C PRO A 180 -0.68 -23.36 11.84
N LEU A 181 -0.79 -24.69 11.75
CA LEU A 181 -0.92 -25.58 12.91
C LEU A 181 0.20 -25.36 13.96
N GLU A 182 1.46 -25.36 13.54
CA GLU A 182 2.59 -25.18 14.46
C GLU A 182 2.61 -23.77 15.07
N THR A 183 2.25 -22.74 14.30
CA THR A 183 2.13 -21.36 14.81
C THR A 183 1.07 -21.26 15.90
N TYR A 184 -0.05 -21.97 15.72
CA TYR A 184 -1.09 -22.04 16.74
C TYR A 184 -0.60 -22.73 18.00
N LEU A 185 0.06 -23.90 17.89
CA LEU A 185 0.56 -24.65 19.06
C LEU A 185 1.56 -23.85 19.90
N LYS A 186 2.38 -23.01 19.26
CA LYS A 186 3.30 -22.13 19.99
C LYS A 186 2.59 -21.05 20.81
N GLY A 187 1.34 -20.72 20.50
CA GLY A 187 0.48 -19.88 21.33
C GLY A 187 -0.30 -20.64 22.41
N VAL A 188 -0.45 -21.96 22.27
CA VAL A 188 -1.07 -22.85 23.27
C VAL A 188 -0.09 -23.16 24.40
N LEU A 189 1.13 -23.60 24.05
CA LEU A 189 2.08 -24.12 25.03
C LEU A 189 2.36 -23.18 26.19
N PRO A 190 2.65 -21.88 25.99
CA PRO A 190 2.90 -20.95 27.09
C PRO A 190 1.78 -20.85 28.13
N LYS A 191 0.53 -21.09 27.71
CA LYS A 191 -0.65 -20.98 28.56
C LYS A 191 -1.02 -22.29 29.24
N GLU A 192 -0.63 -23.41 28.64
CA GLU A 192 -0.91 -24.75 29.17
C GLU A 192 0.25 -25.32 30.00
N ILE A 193 1.49 -25.14 29.56
CA ILE A 193 2.68 -25.60 30.26
C ILE A 193 3.69 -24.45 30.32
N GLY A 194 3.85 -23.89 31.52
CA GLY A 194 4.67 -22.69 31.72
C GLY A 194 6.13 -22.87 31.30
N THR A 195 6.83 -21.76 31.06
CA THR A 195 8.22 -21.72 30.55
C THR A 195 9.24 -22.41 31.46
N SER A 196 8.96 -22.49 32.76
CA SER A 196 9.80 -23.10 33.80
C SER A 196 9.74 -24.64 33.86
N PHE A 197 8.90 -25.28 33.04
CA PHE A 197 8.81 -26.73 32.97
C PHE A 197 10.01 -27.32 32.20
N PRO A 198 10.47 -28.54 32.57
CA PRO A 198 11.53 -29.24 31.84
C PRO A 198 11.20 -29.43 30.36
N GLU A 199 12.23 -29.49 29.51
CA GLU A 199 12.08 -29.59 28.05
C GLU A 199 11.23 -30.79 27.61
N GLU A 200 11.51 -31.99 28.12
CA GLU A 200 10.78 -33.21 27.77
C GLU A 200 9.29 -33.16 28.19
N ALA A 201 8.96 -32.45 29.28
CA ALA A 201 7.58 -32.21 29.67
C ALA A 201 6.86 -31.26 28.68
N LYS A 202 7.55 -30.21 28.22
CA LYS A 202 7.02 -29.29 27.20
C LYS A 202 6.84 -29.99 25.86
N LYS A 203 7.76 -30.85 25.46
CA LYS A 203 7.64 -31.70 24.26
C LYS A 203 6.44 -32.65 24.36
N ALA A 204 6.25 -33.29 25.51
CA ALA A 204 5.09 -34.17 25.74
C ALA A 204 3.76 -33.40 25.63
N GLN A 205 3.71 -32.18 26.19
CA GLN A 205 2.56 -31.28 26.05
C GLN A 205 2.34 -30.85 24.58
N ALA A 206 3.40 -30.59 23.81
CA ALA A 206 3.29 -30.25 22.39
C ALA A 206 2.65 -31.38 21.58
N VAL A 207 3.07 -32.62 21.80
CA VAL A 207 2.47 -33.79 21.15
C VAL A 207 0.99 -33.96 21.55
N ALA A 208 0.67 -33.82 22.84
CA ALA A 208 -0.72 -33.89 23.32
C ALA A 208 -1.60 -32.79 22.69
N ALA A 209 -1.17 -31.53 22.75
CA ALA A 209 -1.89 -30.39 22.18
C ALA A 209 -2.05 -30.50 20.66
N ARG A 210 -1.01 -30.94 19.93
CA ARG A 210 -1.08 -31.18 18.47
C ARG A 210 -2.12 -32.24 18.14
N THR A 211 -2.05 -33.38 18.82
CA THR A 211 -2.96 -34.51 18.58
C THR A 211 -4.41 -34.10 18.87
N TYR A 212 -4.65 -33.40 19.99
CA TYR A 212 -5.97 -32.84 20.31
C TYR A 212 -6.46 -31.87 19.23
N THR A 213 -5.61 -30.95 18.79
CA THR A 213 -5.97 -29.95 17.77
C THR A 213 -6.39 -30.61 16.46
N VAL A 214 -5.60 -31.55 15.95
CA VAL A 214 -5.88 -32.22 14.67
C VAL A 214 -7.14 -33.06 14.77
N GLN A 215 -7.33 -33.80 15.87
CA GLN A 215 -8.53 -34.60 16.09
C GLN A 215 -9.78 -33.72 16.22
N TYR A 216 -9.74 -32.69 17.07
CA TYR A 216 -10.88 -31.79 17.34
C TYR A 216 -11.31 -31.04 16.09
N THR A 217 -10.34 -30.52 15.33
CA THR A 217 -10.60 -29.78 14.09
C THR A 217 -10.93 -30.68 12.91
N GLN A 218 -10.88 -32.01 13.06
CA GLN A 218 -11.04 -32.97 11.97
C GLN A 218 -10.07 -32.66 10.80
N GLY A 219 -8.81 -32.40 11.12
CA GLY A 219 -7.80 -31.99 10.14
C GLY A 219 -8.02 -30.58 9.60
N GLY A 220 -8.41 -29.62 10.46
CA GLY A 220 -8.60 -28.20 10.09
C GLY A 220 -9.99 -27.83 9.53
N LYS A 221 -10.90 -28.79 9.35
CA LYS A 221 -12.26 -28.58 8.84
C LYS A 221 -13.15 -27.80 9.82
N LYS A 222 -13.06 -28.12 11.11
CA LYS A 222 -13.82 -27.51 12.21
C LYS A 222 -12.97 -26.47 12.96
N ALA A 223 -13.59 -25.35 13.35
CA ALA A 223 -12.92 -24.31 14.13
C ALA A 223 -12.71 -24.73 15.60
N ILE A 224 -11.54 -24.41 16.16
CA ILE A 224 -11.19 -24.65 17.57
C ILE A 224 -11.24 -23.35 18.38
N CYS A 225 -11.79 -23.40 19.59
CA CYS A 225 -11.87 -22.24 20.49
C CYS A 225 -10.55 -22.00 21.24
N ILE A 226 -10.31 -20.76 21.69
CA ILE A 226 -9.08 -20.35 22.39
C ILE A 226 -9.17 -20.39 23.93
N THR A 227 -10.24 -20.98 24.47
CA THR A 227 -10.52 -21.00 25.92
C THR A 227 -10.30 -22.38 26.53
N THR A 228 -10.44 -22.50 27.85
CA THR A 228 -10.35 -23.77 28.60
C THR A 228 -11.39 -24.82 28.17
N ARG A 229 -12.40 -24.46 27.36
CA ARG A 229 -13.31 -25.43 26.73
C ARG A 229 -12.62 -26.26 25.64
N CYS A 230 -11.57 -25.72 25.04
CA CYS A 230 -10.73 -26.41 24.07
C CYS A 230 -9.30 -26.46 24.64
N GLN A 231 -8.48 -25.48 24.29
CA GLN A 231 -7.18 -25.24 24.90
C GLN A 231 -6.93 -23.73 24.88
N VAL A 232 -6.29 -23.24 25.93
CA VAL A 232 -6.02 -21.82 26.09
C VAL A 232 -4.95 -21.42 25.08
N TRP A 233 -5.27 -20.43 24.26
CA TRP A 233 -4.35 -19.92 23.24
C TRP A 233 -4.18 -18.41 23.39
N SER A 234 -2.97 -17.92 23.11
CA SER A 234 -2.67 -16.50 23.06
C SER A 234 -1.60 -16.20 22.01
N THR A 235 -1.40 -14.91 21.70
CA THR A 235 -0.29 -14.45 20.86
C THR A 235 1.05 -14.40 21.60
N THR A 236 1.09 -14.67 22.90
CA THR A 236 2.33 -14.69 23.69
C THR A 236 3.21 -15.88 23.30
N ARG A 237 4.51 -15.64 23.13
CA ARG A 237 5.49 -16.62 22.65
C ARG A 237 6.73 -16.61 23.53
N TYR A 238 7.35 -17.77 23.69
CA TYR A 238 8.62 -17.91 24.40
C TYR A 238 9.51 -18.90 23.66
N ALA A 239 10.81 -18.59 23.54
CA ALA A 239 11.76 -19.44 22.82
C ALA A 239 11.77 -20.88 23.35
N SER A 240 11.64 -21.06 24.67
CA SER A 240 11.72 -22.36 25.32
C SER A 240 10.48 -23.24 25.10
N THR A 241 9.32 -22.66 24.81
CA THR A 241 8.10 -23.39 24.42
C THR A 241 8.02 -23.57 22.91
N ASP A 242 8.46 -22.57 22.14
CA ASP A 242 8.53 -22.63 20.68
C ASP A 242 9.46 -23.76 20.23
N LYS A 243 10.63 -23.87 20.86
CA LYS A 243 11.58 -24.98 20.63
C LYS A 243 10.94 -26.34 20.85
N ALA A 244 10.15 -26.52 21.92
CA ALA A 244 9.47 -27.79 22.19
C ALA A 244 8.41 -28.14 21.13
N VAL A 245 7.73 -27.14 20.58
CA VAL A 245 6.84 -27.34 19.42
C VAL A 245 7.62 -27.75 18.19
N ASP A 246 8.72 -27.06 17.89
CA ASP A 246 9.55 -27.30 16.72
C ASP A 246 10.24 -28.67 16.75
N ASP A 247 10.81 -29.06 17.89
CA ASP A 247 11.47 -30.36 18.09
C ASP A 247 10.51 -31.55 17.99
N THR A 248 9.20 -31.31 18.17
CA THR A 248 8.15 -32.33 18.06
C THR A 248 7.25 -32.11 16.85
N LYS A 249 7.68 -31.30 15.89
CA LYS A 249 6.89 -30.92 14.72
C LYS A 249 6.34 -32.16 14.01
N GLY A 250 5.04 -32.15 13.77
CA GLY A 250 4.36 -33.27 13.10
C GLY A 250 4.25 -34.56 13.92
N ILE A 251 4.69 -34.64 15.17
CA ILE A 251 4.53 -35.85 15.99
C ILE A 251 3.15 -35.83 16.68
N VAL A 252 2.39 -36.91 16.54
CA VAL A 252 1.06 -37.13 17.13
C VAL A 252 0.95 -38.49 17.81
N ALA A 253 0.03 -38.62 18.77
CA ALA A 253 -0.29 -39.89 19.44
C ALA A 253 -1.43 -40.62 18.72
N VAL A 254 -1.28 -41.93 18.51
CA VAL A 254 -2.23 -42.76 17.76
C VAL A 254 -2.56 -44.04 18.53
N TYR A 255 -3.81 -44.46 18.49
CA TYR A 255 -4.28 -45.72 19.06
C TYR A 255 -4.92 -46.55 17.95
N GLN A 256 -4.40 -47.75 17.71
CA GLN A 256 -4.90 -48.67 16.67
C GLN A 256 -5.08 -48.00 15.29
N GLY A 257 -4.09 -47.19 14.87
CA GLY A 257 -4.14 -46.50 13.57
C GLY A 257 -5.18 -45.38 13.48
N THR A 258 -5.68 -44.85 14.61
CA THR A 258 -6.50 -43.62 14.68
C THR A 258 -5.86 -42.60 15.63
N LEU A 259 -6.00 -41.29 15.35
CA LEU A 259 -5.54 -40.23 16.26
C LEU A 259 -6.15 -40.41 17.67
N ALA A 260 -5.28 -40.54 18.67
CA ALA A 260 -5.68 -40.57 20.07
C ALA A 260 -6.11 -39.15 20.51
N GLY A 261 -7.03 -39.03 21.45
CA GLY A 261 -7.37 -37.73 22.00
C GLY A 261 -6.29 -37.25 22.98
N GLY A 262 -5.58 -36.18 22.64
CA GLY A 262 -4.51 -35.60 23.46
C GLY A 262 -5.01 -34.79 24.65
N TYR A 263 -5.90 -35.35 25.47
CA TYR A 263 -6.46 -34.68 26.64
C TYR A 263 -5.45 -34.56 27.77
N PHE A 264 -5.44 -33.44 28.50
CA PHE A 264 -4.48 -33.18 29.58
C PHE A 264 -5.10 -32.32 30.69
N ALA A 265 -4.56 -32.45 31.90
CA ALA A 265 -4.98 -31.69 33.08
C ALA A 265 -3.80 -31.24 33.95
N ALA A 266 -4.00 -30.19 34.73
CA ALA A 266 -2.94 -29.59 35.55
C ALA A 266 -2.34 -30.56 36.57
N SER A 267 -3.18 -31.25 37.37
CA SER A 267 -2.71 -32.20 38.37
C SER A 267 -3.70 -33.34 38.63
N CYS A 268 -3.21 -34.57 38.58
CA CYS A 268 -3.98 -35.80 38.80
C CYS A 268 -4.24 -36.09 40.29
N GLY A 269 -3.39 -35.56 41.20
CA GLY A 269 -3.45 -35.92 42.62
C GLY A 269 -2.93 -37.32 42.93
N GLY A 270 -1.89 -37.76 42.23
CA GLY A 270 -1.25 -39.07 42.38
C GLY A 270 -1.67 -40.12 41.36
N GLN A 271 -2.88 -40.04 40.81
CA GLN A 271 -3.39 -40.99 39.83
C GLN A 271 -4.37 -40.32 38.85
N THR A 272 -4.23 -40.59 37.56
CA THR A 272 -5.23 -40.18 36.56
C THR A 272 -6.47 -41.06 36.67
N VAL A 273 -7.58 -40.62 36.08
CA VAL A 273 -8.85 -41.36 36.13
C VAL A 273 -9.18 -41.96 34.77
N ASP A 274 -9.82 -43.13 34.79
CA ASP A 274 -10.44 -43.71 33.59
C ASP A 274 -11.47 -42.72 33.02
N SER A 275 -11.57 -42.63 31.69
CA SER A 275 -12.44 -41.65 31.04
C SER A 275 -13.90 -41.75 31.50
N GLU A 276 -14.44 -42.96 31.62
CA GLU A 276 -15.81 -43.21 32.09
C GLU A 276 -16.03 -42.89 33.57
N LYS A 277 -15.00 -43.04 34.41
CA LYS A 277 -15.07 -42.65 35.82
C LYS A 277 -15.02 -41.14 36.00
N GLY A 278 -14.50 -40.41 35.02
CA GLY A 278 -14.56 -38.95 34.94
C GLY A 278 -15.81 -38.40 34.24
N GLY A 279 -16.79 -39.25 33.91
CA GLY A 279 -18.05 -38.86 33.26
C GLY A 279 -17.95 -38.70 31.74
N TRP A 280 -16.92 -39.23 31.09
CA TRP A 280 -16.75 -39.19 29.63
C TRP A 280 -17.05 -40.55 29.01
N SER A 281 -17.20 -40.63 27.68
CA SER A 281 -17.31 -41.93 27.01
C SER A 281 -16.04 -42.77 27.22
N TYR A 282 -16.21 -44.09 27.27
CA TYR A 282 -15.09 -45.02 27.35
C TYR A 282 -14.10 -44.81 26.19
N ARG A 283 -12.81 -44.72 26.52
CA ARG A 283 -11.71 -44.60 25.57
C ARG A 283 -10.54 -45.47 26.04
N ALA A 284 -10.22 -46.50 25.28
CA ALA A 284 -9.24 -47.53 25.66
C ALA A 284 -7.84 -46.96 25.99
N PHE A 285 -7.45 -45.83 25.38
CA PHE A 285 -6.18 -45.15 25.65
C PHE A 285 -6.22 -44.14 26.80
N LEU A 286 -7.39 -43.83 27.38
CA LEU A 286 -7.53 -42.92 28.54
C LEU A 286 -7.87 -43.72 29.80
N ARG A 287 -6.87 -44.43 30.31
CA ARG A 287 -6.98 -45.25 31.52
C ARG A 287 -6.29 -44.57 32.70
N GLY A 288 -6.73 -44.89 33.91
CA GLY A 288 -6.11 -44.43 35.14
C GLY A 288 -4.71 -45.02 35.31
N VAL A 289 -3.71 -44.15 35.37
CA VAL A 289 -2.29 -44.49 35.59
C VAL A 289 -1.74 -43.70 36.77
N THR A 290 -0.79 -44.31 37.48
CA THR A 290 -0.10 -43.68 38.59
C THR A 290 0.81 -42.57 38.09
N CYS A 291 0.75 -41.38 38.69
CA CYS A 291 1.67 -40.29 38.41
C CYS A 291 2.98 -40.50 39.21
N ILE A 292 4.14 -40.39 38.55
CA ILE A 292 5.45 -40.40 39.22
C ILE A 292 5.63 -39.08 39.98
N GLU A 293 6.17 -39.14 41.19
CA GLU A 293 6.57 -37.96 41.94
C GLU A 293 8.09 -37.89 42.07
N ASN A 294 8.60 -36.66 42.00
CA ASN A 294 10.02 -36.38 42.20
C ASN A 294 10.18 -35.72 43.57
N LYS A 295 10.44 -36.53 44.61
CA LYS A 295 10.65 -36.03 45.98
C LYS A 295 12.15 -35.76 46.19
N GLN A 296 12.59 -34.51 46.10
CA GLN A 296 13.99 -34.09 46.33
C GLN A 296 14.99 -34.88 45.45
N GLY A 297 14.67 -35.10 44.17
CA GLY A 297 15.52 -35.87 43.25
C GLY A 297 15.30 -37.38 43.30
N LYS A 298 14.49 -37.90 44.23
CA LYS A 298 14.11 -39.32 44.27
C LYS A 298 12.84 -39.54 43.46
N CYS A 299 12.94 -40.39 42.45
CA CYS A 299 11.83 -40.81 41.60
C CYS A 299 11.04 -41.92 42.29
N SER A 300 10.07 -41.53 43.11
CA SER A 300 9.23 -42.47 43.85
C SER A 300 7.87 -42.60 43.17
N ALA A 301 7.32 -43.81 43.14
CA ALA A 301 5.94 -44.03 42.77
C ALA A 301 5.04 -43.74 43.97
N VAL A 302 3.93 -43.04 43.71
CA VAL A 302 2.72 -42.88 44.54
C VAL A 302 2.73 -41.72 45.55
N CYS A 303 1.99 -40.67 45.18
CA CYS A 303 1.26 -39.86 46.16
C CYS A 303 0.04 -40.62 46.64
N THR A 304 -0.10 -40.85 47.93
CA THR A 304 -1.32 -41.43 48.51
C THR A 304 -2.35 -40.32 48.78
N PRO A 305 -3.56 -40.36 48.19
CA PRO A 305 -4.56 -39.28 48.28
C PRO A 305 -5.12 -39.04 49.70
N SER A 306 -4.83 -39.89 50.68
CA SER A 306 -5.35 -39.80 52.05
C SER A 306 -4.90 -38.53 52.79
N ARG A 307 -3.93 -37.76 52.27
CA ARG A 307 -3.38 -36.56 52.89
C ARG A 307 -3.71 -35.23 52.19
N CYS A 308 -4.47 -35.25 51.08
CA CYS A 308 -4.68 -34.06 50.25
C CYS A 308 -6.14 -33.92 49.76
N GLY A 309 -6.79 -32.80 50.10
CA GLY A 309 -8.14 -32.46 49.64
C GLY A 309 -8.22 -32.10 48.15
N ALA A 310 -9.43 -32.09 47.60
CA ALA A 310 -9.68 -31.55 46.25
C ALA A 310 -9.47 -30.03 46.24
N ASN A 311 -8.80 -29.47 45.22
CA ASN A 311 -8.49 -28.04 45.10
C ASN A 311 -7.67 -27.44 46.27
N THR A 312 -6.88 -28.24 46.99
CA THR A 312 -6.03 -27.76 48.11
C THR A 312 -4.57 -28.23 47.92
N ARG A 313 -3.57 -27.40 48.25
CA ARG A 313 -2.16 -27.83 48.34
C ARG A 313 -1.99 -28.75 49.56
N CYS A 314 -1.22 -29.83 49.41
CA CYS A 314 -0.94 -30.74 50.51
C CYS A 314 -0.13 -30.04 51.64
N PRO A 315 -0.37 -30.35 52.93
CA PRO A 315 0.40 -29.79 54.05
C PRO A 315 1.90 -30.10 53.94
N SER A 316 2.72 -29.22 54.52
CA SER A 316 4.17 -29.04 54.31
C SER A 316 5.10 -30.20 54.68
N SER A 317 4.62 -31.34 55.16
CA SER A 317 5.44 -32.57 55.32
C SER A 317 5.51 -33.43 54.04
N ASP A 318 4.67 -33.15 53.04
CA ASP A 318 4.69 -33.77 51.70
C ASP A 318 4.68 -32.70 50.59
N SER A 319 5.65 -31.78 50.61
CA SER A 319 5.78 -30.63 49.69
C SER A 319 5.89 -30.96 48.19
N LEU A 320 5.85 -32.24 47.82
CA LEU A 320 6.00 -32.73 46.44
C LEU A 320 4.79 -33.56 45.96
N CYS A 321 3.79 -33.77 46.83
CA CYS A 321 2.45 -34.21 46.46
C CYS A 321 1.60 -33.02 46.00
N TYR A 322 1.06 -33.08 44.78
CA TYR A 322 0.18 -32.04 44.26
C TYR A 322 -1.29 -32.42 44.46
N GLY A 323 -2.13 -31.48 44.90
CA GLY A 323 -3.58 -31.67 44.97
C GLY A 323 -4.21 -31.96 43.61
N LYS A 324 -5.49 -32.33 43.60
CA LYS A 324 -6.27 -32.62 42.38
C LYS A 324 -6.68 -31.31 41.70
N PHE A 325 -6.28 -31.07 40.44
CA PHE A 325 -6.63 -29.88 39.66
C PHE A 325 -6.93 -30.24 38.19
N GLY A 326 -8.15 -29.95 37.74
CA GLY A 326 -8.64 -30.30 36.40
C GLY A 326 -9.36 -31.65 36.35
N HIS A 327 -9.71 -32.12 35.15
CA HIS A 327 -10.52 -33.34 34.96
C HIS A 327 -9.76 -34.66 35.22
N ARG A 328 -8.42 -34.62 35.33
CA ARG A 328 -7.54 -35.75 35.68
C ARG A 328 -7.51 -36.91 34.67
N ILE A 329 -8.06 -36.73 33.48
CA ILE A 329 -8.07 -37.72 32.39
C ILE A 329 -6.90 -37.39 31.44
N GLY A 330 -6.14 -38.42 31.03
CA GLY A 330 -5.01 -38.26 30.11
C GLY A 330 -3.75 -37.70 30.79
N LEU A 331 -3.01 -36.86 30.08
CA LEU A 331 -1.71 -36.37 30.54
C LEU A 331 -1.82 -35.45 31.76
N CYS A 332 -1.07 -35.75 32.82
CA CYS A 332 -0.95 -34.87 33.98
C CYS A 332 0.27 -33.95 33.80
N GLN A 333 0.08 -32.63 33.75
CA GLN A 333 1.17 -31.67 33.53
C GLN A 333 2.24 -31.73 34.65
N ARG A 334 1.81 -31.77 35.91
CA ARG A 334 2.73 -31.93 37.06
C ARG A 334 3.44 -33.28 37.08
N GLY A 335 2.74 -34.33 36.72
CA GLY A 335 3.35 -35.65 36.63
C GLY A 335 4.34 -35.75 35.45
N ALA A 336 4.04 -35.15 34.30
CA ALA A 336 4.98 -35.01 33.18
C ALA A 336 6.24 -34.22 33.59
N GLN A 337 6.08 -33.15 34.37
CA GLN A 337 7.21 -32.42 34.96
C GLN A 337 8.08 -33.32 35.86
N ALA A 338 7.46 -34.11 36.73
CA ALA A 338 8.19 -35.03 37.61
C ALA A 338 8.90 -36.14 36.83
N MET A 339 8.24 -36.75 35.85
CA MET A 339 8.82 -37.74 34.94
C MET A 339 10.02 -37.19 34.17
N ALA A 340 9.90 -35.98 33.63
CA ALA A 340 11.01 -35.33 32.92
C ALA A 340 12.19 -35.03 33.85
N LYS A 341 11.95 -34.57 35.09
CA LYS A 341 13.00 -34.43 36.11
C LYS A 341 13.62 -35.77 36.51
N CYS A 342 12.89 -36.85 36.32
CA CYS A 342 13.34 -38.23 36.49
C CYS A 342 14.03 -38.82 35.24
N GLY A 343 14.39 -37.98 34.26
CA GLY A 343 15.11 -38.39 33.07
C GLY A 343 14.25 -39.12 32.03
N LYS A 344 12.91 -39.11 32.17
CA LYS A 344 12.03 -39.66 31.14
C LYS A 344 11.95 -38.71 29.93
N THR A 345 12.05 -39.28 28.74
CA THR A 345 11.87 -38.58 27.47
C THR A 345 10.39 -38.33 27.18
N PHE A 346 10.07 -37.39 26.30
CA PHE A 346 8.70 -37.01 26.01
C PHE A 346 7.84 -38.18 25.50
N ASP A 347 8.41 -39.10 24.72
CA ASP A 347 7.71 -40.27 24.20
C ASP A 347 7.36 -41.26 25.31
N GLN A 348 8.25 -41.47 26.28
CA GLN A 348 7.98 -42.25 27.48
C GLN A 348 6.88 -41.60 28.33
N ILE A 349 6.88 -40.27 28.43
CA ILE A 349 5.86 -39.51 29.16
C ILE A 349 4.49 -39.66 28.48
N VAL A 350 4.41 -39.47 27.17
CA VAL A 350 3.16 -39.59 26.41
C VAL A 350 2.63 -41.02 26.46
N LYS A 351 3.48 -42.05 26.25
CA LYS A 351 3.09 -43.47 26.34
C LYS A 351 2.67 -43.91 27.75
N HIS A 352 3.19 -43.26 28.79
CA HIS A 352 2.75 -43.51 30.17
C HIS A 352 1.32 -43.03 30.40
N TYR A 353 0.97 -41.84 29.92
CA TYR A 353 -0.34 -41.23 30.18
C TYR A 353 -1.45 -41.66 29.21
N TYR A 354 -1.08 -42.17 28.05
CA TYR A 354 -2.03 -42.64 27.04
C TYR A 354 -1.74 -44.11 26.74
N THR A 355 -2.55 -45.01 27.31
CA THR A 355 -2.28 -46.45 27.32
C THR A 355 -2.40 -47.06 25.92
N GLY A 356 -1.38 -47.84 25.52
CA GLY A 356 -1.39 -48.58 24.26
C GLY A 356 -1.32 -47.71 23.00
N ILE A 357 -0.91 -46.45 23.13
CA ILE A 357 -0.65 -45.59 21.96
C ILE A 357 0.73 -45.85 21.37
N ASP A 358 0.83 -45.57 20.08
CA ASP A 358 2.09 -45.32 19.41
C ASP A 358 2.23 -43.83 19.08
N LEU A 359 3.44 -43.41 18.75
CA LEU A 359 3.70 -42.11 18.16
C LEU A 359 3.80 -42.26 16.65
N ALA A 360 3.19 -41.35 15.91
CA ALA A 360 3.21 -41.31 14.47
C ALA A 360 3.69 -39.95 13.98
N ASN A 361 4.30 -39.94 12.80
CA ASN A 361 4.56 -38.70 12.07
C ASN A 361 3.36 -38.32 11.23
N MET A 362 3.06 -37.04 11.23
CA MET A 362 2.23 -36.43 10.22
C MET A 362 3.08 -36.18 8.98
N SER A 363 2.58 -36.58 7.82
CA SER A 363 3.17 -36.16 6.56
C SER A 363 2.91 -34.66 6.40
N ALA A 364 3.95 -33.90 6.05
CA ALA A 364 3.79 -32.48 5.72
C ALA A 364 2.62 -32.31 4.72
N PRO A 365 1.87 -31.20 4.78
CA PRO A 365 0.93 -30.90 3.71
C PRO A 365 1.72 -30.90 2.39
N PRO A 366 1.15 -31.39 1.28
CA PRO A 366 1.80 -31.22 -0.01
C PRO A 366 2.15 -29.73 -0.18
N ALA A 367 3.36 -29.46 -0.67
CA ALA A 367 3.82 -28.09 -0.89
C ALA A 367 2.77 -27.34 -1.74
N PRO A 368 2.57 -26.03 -1.54
CA PRO A 368 1.62 -25.29 -2.34
C PRO A 368 1.92 -25.48 -3.82
N THR A 369 1.03 -26.13 -4.56
CA THR A 369 1.17 -26.31 -5.99
C THR A 369 0.53 -25.13 -6.69
N ASN A 370 1.26 -24.52 -7.63
CA ASN A 370 0.68 -23.59 -8.57
C ASN A 370 0.23 -24.42 -9.77
N ASP A 371 -1.05 -24.40 -10.06
CA ASP A 371 -1.61 -25.10 -11.22
C ASP A 371 -2.83 -24.33 -11.73
N ALA A 372 -3.12 -24.49 -13.01
CA ALA A 372 -4.23 -23.80 -13.65
C ALA A 372 -4.89 -24.69 -14.70
N LYS A 373 -6.14 -24.35 -15.04
CA LYS A 373 -6.88 -24.94 -16.15
C LYS A 373 -7.43 -23.84 -17.04
N PHE A 374 -7.20 -23.94 -18.35
CA PHE A 374 -7.87 -23.11 -19.34
C PHE A 374 -9.36 -23.47 -19.40
N LEU A 375 -10.23 -22.45 -19.38
CA LEU A 375 -11.67 -22.64 -19.51
C LEU A 375 -12.17 -22.24 -20.89
N GLU A 376 -11.91 -21.00 -21.31
CA GLU A 376 -12.42 -20.45 -22.58
C GLU A 376 -11.65 -19.19 -23.00
N GLU A 377 -11.88 -18.77 -24.24
CA GLU A 377 -11.31 -17.58 -24.87
C GLU A 377 -12.38 -16.81 -25.64
N ASP A 378 -12.13 -15.52 -25.90
CA ASP A 378 -13.09 -14.63 -26.59
C ASP A 378 -12.94 -14.59 -28.11
N ILE A 379 -11.70 -14.66 -28.62
CA ILE A 379 -11.38 -14.68 -30.06
C ILE A 379 -10.92 -16.09 -30.42
N PRO A 380 -11.71 -16.89 -31.18
CA PRO A 380 -11.32 -18.24 -31.54
C PRO A 380 -10.07 -18.31 -32.42
N ASP A 381 -9.36 -19.43 -32.33
CA ASP A 381 -8.22 -19.72 -33.20
C ASP A 381 -8.57 -19.66 -34.70
N GLY A 382 -7.70 -19.01 -35.48
CA GLY A 382 -7.89 -18.84 -36.93
C GLY A 382 -8.81 -17.68 -37.30
N THR A 383 -9.24 -16.86 -36.34
CA THR A 383 -9.98 -15.63 -36.65
C THR A 383 -9.17 -14.75 -37.61
N LYS A 384 -9.81 -14.33 -38.70
CA LYS A 384 -9.22 -13.46 -39.72
C LYS A 384 -9.12 -12.03 -39.22
N ILE A 385 -7.91 -11.47 -39.24
CA ILE A 385 -7.64 -10.11 -38.78
C ILE A 385 -6.73 -9.41 -39.80
N LYS A 386 -7.09 -8.18 -40.18
CA LYS A 386 -6.28 -7.42 -41.15
C LYS A 386 -4.96 -6.99 -40.52
N THR A 387 -3.91 -6.94 -41.34
CA THR A 387 -2.59 -6.41 -40.95
C THR A 387 -2.73 -5.03 -40.28
N GLY A 388 -2.09 -4.83 -39.12
CA GLY A 388 -2.14 -3.57 -38.36
C GLY A 388 -3.42 -3.33 -37.54
N GLN A 389 -4.46 -4.15 -37.70
CA GLN A 389 -5.68 -4.04 -36.91
C GLN A 389 -5.41 -4.42 -35.45
N SER A 390 -5.95 -3.62 -34.52
CA SER A 390 -5.88 -3.90 -33.09
C SER A 390 -7.09 -4.73 -32.60
N PHE A 391 -6.86 -5.64 -31.67
CA PHE A 391 -7.88 -6.46 -31.02
C PHE A 391 -7.50 -6.69 -29.55
N THR A 392 -8.45 -7.13 -28.72
CA THR A 392 -8.15 -7.53 -27.33
C THR A 392 -8.45 -9.00 -27.16
N LYS A 393 -7.44 -9.79 -26.80
CA LYS A 393 -7.58 -11.21 -26.52
C LYS A 393 -7.78 -11.43 -25.03
N ARG A 394 -8.72 -12.29 -24.65
CA ARG A 394 -8.97 -12.75 -23.28
C ARG A 394 -8.90 -14.25 -23.17
N TRP A 395 -8.24 -14.73 -22.13
CA TRP A 395 -8.28 -16.13 -21.70
C TRP A 395 -8.80 -16.23 -20.27
N ARG A 396 -9.81 -17.08 -20.07
CA ARG A 396 -10.35 -17.39 -18.75
C ARG A 396 -9.59 -18.59 -18.17
N MET A 397 -8.87 -18.34 -17.09
CA MET A 397 -8.03 -19.35 -16.41
C MET A 397 -8.61 -19.66 -15.02
N LYS A 398 -8.81 -20.95 -14.72
CA LYS A 398 -9.19 -21.44 -13.39
C LYS A 398 -7.96 -21.82 -12.58
N ASN A 399 -7.93 -21.44 -11.31
CA ASN A 399 -6.93 -21.89 -10.35
C ASN A 399 -7.27 -23.32 -9.88
N THR A 400 -6.49 -24.31 -10.31
CA THR A 400 -6.58 -25.71 -9.88
C THR A 400 -5.50 -26.07 -8.85
N GLY A 401 -4.58 -25.15 -8.58
CA GLY A 401 -3.57 -25.29 -7.55
C GLY A 401 -4.10 -24.99 -6.15
N THR A 402 -3.20 -25.04 -5.17
CA THR A 402 -3.51 -24.76 -3.77
C THR A 402 -3.14 -23.33 -3.34
N SER A 403 -2.35 -22.62 -4.15
CA SER A 403 -1.91 -21.24 -3.88
C SER A 403 -2.94 -20.22 -4.38
N THR A 404 -3.24 -19.19 -3.58
CA THR A 404 -4.03 -18.04 -4.06
C THR A 404 -3.17 -17.15 -4.95
N TRP A 405 -3.65 -16.79 -6.14
CA TRP A 405 -2.91 -15.89 -7.04
C TRP A 405 -3.14 -14.43 -6.66
N LYS A 406 -2.04 -13.70 -6.42
CA LYS A 406 -2.04 -12.26 -6.14
C LYS A 406 -0.87 -11.58 -6.83
N LYS A 407 -1.05 -10.30 -7.20
CA LYS A 407 0.03 -9.48 -7.76
C LYS A 407 1.23 -9.37 -6.81
N ALA A 408 0.96 -9.13 -5.52
CA ALA A 408 1.99 -8.96 -4.49
C ALA A 408 2.88 -10.20 -4.32
N ASP A 409 2.34 -11.39 -4.65
CA ASP A 409 3.05 -12.66 -4.56
C ASP A 409 3.74 -13.01 -5.88
N GLY A 410 3.72 -12.13 -6.90
CA GLY A 410 4.45 -12.32 -8.15
C GLY A 410 3.75 -13.20 -9.19
N PHE A 411 2.43 -13.41 -9.07
CA PHE A 411 1.63 -14.10 -10.08
C PHE A 411 1.29 -13.18 -11.25
N LYS A 412 1.57 -13.65 -12.47
CA LYS A 412 1.28 -12.94 -13.73
C LYS A 412 1.25 -13.90 -14.92
N MET A 413 0.67 -13.50 -16.03
CA MET A 413 0.80 -14.23 -17.30
C MET A 413 1.88 -13.58 -18.16
N VAL A 414 2.70 -14.37 -18.84
CA VAL A 414 3.79 -13.86 -19.68
C VAL A 414 3.75 -14.47 -21.07
N HIS A 415 4.24 -13.71 -22.04
CA HIS A 415 4.53 -14.19 -23.37
C HIS A 415 5.69 -15.20 -23.31
N VAL A 416 5.50 -16.35 -23.93
CA VAL A 416 6.46 -17.46 -23.96
C VAL A 416 7.23 -17.48 -25.27
N SER A 417 6.53 -17.51 -26.41
CA SER A 417 7.15 -17.65 -27.73
C SER A 417 6.20 -17.26 -28.87
N GLY A 418 6.77 -17.04 -30.06
CA GLY A 418 6.05 -16.53 -31.23
C GLY A 418 6.06 -15.01 -31.29
N PRO A 419 5.37 -14.41 -32.28
CA PRO A 419 5.09 -12.98 -32.29
C PRO A 419 4.21 -12.60 -31.09
N SER A 420 4.60 -11.57 -30.33
CA SER A 420 3.82 -11.10 -29.17
C SER A 420 2.56 -10.31 -29.55
N PHE A 421 2.41 -9.98 -30.83
CA PHE A 421 1.35 -9.13 -31.36
C PHE A 421 1.26 -7.78 -30.62
N GLY A 422 2.40 -7.20 -30.24
CA GLY A 422 2.46 -5.95 -29.50
C GLY A 422 3.74 -5.82 -28.65
N SER A 423 3.94 -4.64 -28.06
CA SER A 423 5.08 -4.36 -27.18
C SER A 423 4.93 -4.96 -25.77
N GLN A 424 3.69 -5.13 -25.31
CA GLN A 424 3.39 -5.72 -24.00
C GLN A 424 3.66 -7.24 -24.03
N LYS A 425 4.51 -7.72 -23.10
CA LYS A 425 4.90 -9.14 -22.98
C LYS A 425 4.40 -9.81 -21.70
N GLU A 426 3.68 -9.08 -20.86
CA GLU A 426 3.20 -9.58 -19.57
C GLU A 426 1.82 -8.99 -19.24
N ILE A 427 0.99 -9.77 -18.56
CA ILE A 427 -0.30 -9.37 -18.02
C ILE A 427 -0.25 -9.52 -16.50
N ASN A 428 -0.19 -8.39 -15.81
CA ASN A 428 -0.18 -8.36 -14.35
C ASN A 428 -1.60 -8.45 -13.79
N LEU A 429 -1.75 -9.15 -12.66
CA LEU A 429 -2.96 -9.07 -11.85
C LEU A 429 -3.15 -7.64 -11.32
N ALA A 430 -4.41 -7.23 -11.09
CA ALA A 430 -4.72 -5.98 -10.40
C ALA A 430 -4.32 -6.07 -8.92
N ALA A 431 -4.12 -4.92 -8.26
CA ALA A 431 -3.74 -4.91 -6.85
C ALA A 431 -4.81 -5.53 -5.93
N SER A 432 -6.09 -5.46 -6.33
CA SER A 432 -7.23 -6.04 -5.63
C SER A 432 -7.49 -7.53 -5.96
N ASP A 433 -6.82 -8.09 -6.97
CA ASP A 433 -7.05 -9.47 -7.37
C ASP A 433 -6.53 -10.47 -6.32
N SER A 434 -7.38 -11.43 -5.95
CA SER A 434 -7.05 -12.53 -5.04
C SER A 434 -7.81 -13.81 -5.44
N ILE A 435 -7.23 -14.60 -6.35
CA ILE A 435 -7.88 -15.77 -6.94
C ILE A 435 -7.57 -17.00 -6.09
N ALA A 436 -8.50 -17.41 -5.24
CA ALA A 436 -8.37 -18.60 -4.41
C ALA A 436 -8.43 -19.89 -5.25
N PRO A 437 -8.03 -21.05 -4.70
CA PRO A 437 -8.31 -22.35 -5.32
C PRO A 437 -9.77 -22.47 -5.77
N ASP A 438 -9.98 -23.07 -6.94
CA ASP A 438 -11.26 -23.21 -7.64
C ASP A 438 -11.90 -21.93 -8.21
N GLN A 439 -11.33 -20.75 -7.99
CA GLN A 439 -11.76 -19.52 -8.65
C GLN A 439 -11.11 -19.34 -10.03
N HIS A 440 -11.61 -18.39 -10.83
CA HIS A 440 -11.09 -18.10 -12.17
C HIS A 440 -10.81 -16.60 -12.37
N LYS A 441 -10.02 -16.28 -13.39
CA LYS A 441 -9.68 -14.92 -13.80
C LYS A 441 -9.55 -14.83 -15.31
N ASP A 442 -10.04 -13.72 -15.86
CA ASP A 442 -9.86 -13.36 -17.25
C ASP A 442 -8.58 -12.53 -17.39
N PHE A 443 -7.63 -13.05 -18.16
CA PHE A 443 -6.40 -12.35 -18.51
C PHE A 443 -6.59 -11.72 -19.88
N ALA A 444 -6.60 -10.38 -19.93
CA ALA A 444 -6.87 -9.60 -21.12
C ALA A 444 -5.61 -8.86 -21.60
N ILE A 445 -5.37 -8.83 -22.90
CA ILE A 445 -4.28 -8.04 -23.50
C ILE A 445 -4.69 -7.47 -24.85
N LYS A 446 -4.35 -6.19 -25.06
CA LYS A 446 -4.50 -5.52 -26.35
C LYS A 446 -3.34 -5.94 -27.25
N MET A 447 -3.69 -6.42 -28.43
CA MET A 447 -2.79 -6.94 -29.46
C MET A 447 -3.02 -6.21 -30.79
N THR A 448 -2.02 -6.24 -31.66
CA THR A 448 -2.05 -5.70 -33.03
C THR A 448 -1.55 -6.77 -33.98
N ALA A 449 -2.33 -7.05 -35.04
CA ALA A 449 -1.96 -8.03 -36.04
C ALA A 449 -0.64 -7.63 -36.74
N PRO A 450 0.35 -8.54 -36.81
CA PRO A 450 1.66 -8.24 -37.38
C PRO A 450 1.60 -8.09 -38.91
N ALA A 451 2.70 -7.67 -39.53
CA ALA A 451 2.82 -7.57 -40.98
C ALA A 451 2.92 -8.92 -41.72
N GLY A 452 3.27 -10.00 -41.01
CA GLY A 452 3.38 -11.33 -41.60
C GLY A 452 2.00 -11.94 -41.87
N LEU A 453 1.71 -12.19 -43.15
CA LEU A 453 0.44 -12.78 -43.60
C LEU A 453 0.31 -14.26 -43.20
N GLY A 454 -0.93 -14.75 -43.23
CA GLY A 454 -1.30 -16.13 -42.92
C GLY A 454 -1.40 -16.42 -41.42
N LEU A 455 -1.38 -17.70 -41.06
CA LEU A 455 -1.59 -18.13 -39.69
C LEU A 455 -0.41 -17.73 -38.78
N GLN A 456 -0.69 -16.87 -37.80
CA GLN A 456 0.28 -16.42 -36.80
C GLN A 456 -0.15 -16.87 -35.40
N LYS A 457 0.80 -17.27 -34.55
CA LYS A 457 0.52 -17.82 -33.21
C LYS A 457 1.39 -17.20 -32.11
N SER A 458 0.76 -16.59 -31.13
CA SER A 458 1.40 -16.03 -29.92
C SER A 458 1.13 -16.92 -28.70
N ILE A 459 2.16 -17.43 -28.02
CA ILE A 459 2.02 -18.39 -26.91
C ILE A 459 2.27 -17.70 -25.56
N TRP A 460 1.41 -17.99 -24.58
CA TRP A 460 1.36 -17.35 -23.27
C TRP A 460 1.19 -18.40 -22.15
N GLN A 461 1.73 -18.11 -20.96
CA GLN A 461 1.60 -19.00 -19.81
C GLN A 461 1.67 -18.24 -18.48
N LEU A 462 1.02 -18.77 -17.45
CA LEU A 462 1.09 -18.23 -16.10
C LEU A 462 2.46 -18.48 -15.47
N THR A 463 2.92 -17.53 -14.65
CA THR A 463 4.18 -17.59 -13.91
C THR A 463 4.01 -17.12 -12.49
N HIS A 464 4.86 -17.66 -11.61
CA HIS A 464 5.03 -17.20 -10.24
C HIS A 464 6.53 -17.14 -9.96
N ASN A 465 7.05 -15.95 -9.67
CA ASN A 465 8.50 -15.70 -9.47
C ASN A 465 9.36 -16.24 -10.61
N GLY A 466 8.88 -16.11 -11.85
CA GLY A 466 9.58 -16.56 -13.07
C GLY A 466 9.42 -18.05 -13.40
N GLN A 467 8.86 -18.86 -12.50
CA GLN A 467 8.54 -20.27 -12.80
C GLN A 467 7.17 -20.38 -13.46
N LYS A 468 7.13 -21.00 -14.64
CA LYS A 468 5.91 -21.21 -15.42
C LYS A 468 5.08 -22.36 -14.85
N PHE A 469 3.75 -22.25 -14.90
CA PHE A 469 2.82 -23.30 -14.43
C PHE A 469 1.50 -23.27 -15.21
N GLY A 470 0.72 -24.35 -15.10
CA GLY A 470 -0.53 -24.52 -15.84
C GLY A 470 -0.31 -24.74 -17.35
N PRO A 471 -1.39 -24.85 -18.15
CA PRO A 471 -1.28 -25.02 -19.59
C PRO A 471 -0.78 -23.74 -20.27
N GLU A 472 -0.11 -23.92 -21.40
CA GLU A 472 0.07 -22.84 -22.37
C GLU A 472 -1.27 -22.51 -23.02
N VAL A 473 -1.52 -21.21 -23.20
CA VAL A 473 -2.65 -20.68 -23.98
C VAL A 473 -2.09 -19.82 -25.10
N TRP A 474 -2.89 -19.55 -26.13
CA TRP A 474 -2.37 -18.81 -27.28
C TRP A 474 -3.42 -17.92 -27.94
N ALA A 475 -2.93 -16.96 -28.72
CA ALA A 475 -3.70 -16.23 -29.71
C ALA A 475 -3.25 -16.73 -31.07
N GLN A 476 -4.12 -17.43 -31.80
CA GLN A 476 -3.86 -17.86 -33.16
C GLN A 476 -4.81 -17.11 -34.10
N ILE A 477 -4.25 -16.27 -34.97
CA ILE A 477 -5.01 -15.43 -35.91
C ILE A 477 -4.54 -15.70 -37.33
N ASP A 478 -5.45 -15.59 -38.30
CA ASP A 478 -5.11 -15.61 -39.72
C ASP A 478 -4.97 -14.17 -40.22
N VAL A 479 -3.73 -13.74 -40.47
CA VAL A 479 -3.45 -12.36 -40.84
C VAL A 479 -3.66 -12.19 -42.33
N GLU A 480 -4.66 -11.39 -42.69
CA GLU A 480 -4.93 -11.03 -44.07
C GLU A 480 -4.30 -9.67 -44.39
N ALA A 481 -3.96 -9.48 -45.66
CA ALA A 481 -3.45 -8.19 -46.12
C ALA A 481 -4.50 -7.13 -45.85
N ALA A 482 -4.08 -6.01 -45.26
CA ALA A 482 -4.88 -4.81 -45.37
C ALA A 482 -5.00 -4.47 -46.87
N PRO A 483 -6.18 -4.07 -47.37
CA PRO A 483 -6.31 -3.65 -48.75
C PRO A 483 -5.34 -2.50 -49.03
N SER A 484 -4.57 -2.61 -50.11
CA SER A 484 -3.70 -1.53 -50.58
C SER A 484 -4.56 -0.48 -51.26
N CYS A 485 -5.01 0.51 -50.50
CA CYS A 485 -5.68 1.68 -51.07
C CYS A 485 -4.58 2.57 -51.65
N LYS A 486 -4.59 2.71 -52.97
CA LYS A 486 -3.64 3.53 -53.71
C LYS A 486 -4.28 4.91 -53.85
N ASP A 487 -3.55 5.91 -53.41
CA ASP A 487 -3.81 7.34 -53.58
C ASP A 487 -2.64 7.85 -54.43
N ASN A 488 -2.84 7.90 -55.75
CA ASN A 488 -1.76 8.13 -56.72
C ASN A 488 -1.40 9.61 -56.86
N ASP A 489 -2.37 10.50 -56.75
CA ASP A 489 -2.20 11.95 -56.87
C ASP A 489 -2.07 12.68 -55.53
N LYS A 490 -2.26 11.97 -54.41
CA LYS A 490 -2.04 12.41 -53.03
C LYS A 490 -2.99 13.53 -52.61
N ASP A 491 -4.24 13.41 -53.01
CA ASP A 491 -5.32 14.31 -52.62
C ASP A 491 -6.02 13.87 -51.32
N GLY A 492 -5.77 12.64 -50.85
CA GLY A 492 -6.33 12.06 -49.64
C GLY A 492 -7.59 11.20 -49.87
N PHE A 493 -8.03 11.04 -51.11
CA PHE A 493 -9.10 10.15 -51.53
C PHE A 493 -8.51 8.94 -52.28
N VAL A 494 -9.30 7.88 -52.43
CA VAL A 494 -8.85 6.63 -53.06
C VAL A 494 -9.92 6.10 -54.00
N VAL A 495 -9.50 5.47 -55.10
CA VAL A 495 -10.44 4.79 -56.00
C VAL A 495 -11.17 3.64 -55.33
N SER A 496 -12.42 3.42 -55.76
CA SER A 496 -13.26 2.34 -55.23
C SER A 496 -12.58 0.97 -55.39
N GLY A 497 -12.44 0.26 -54.28
CA GLY A 497 -11.72 -1.01 -54.20
C GLY A 497 -12.14 -1.84 -53.00
N ALA A 498 -12.00 -3.17 -53.09
CA ALA A 498 -12.44 -4.10 -52.05
C ALA A 498 -11.77 -3.80 -50.70
N GLY A 499 -12.51 -3.14 -49.79
CA GLY A 499 -12.09 -2.86 -48.43
C GLY A 499 -11.44 -1.50 -48.18
N CYS A 500 -11.45 -0.59 -49.15
CA CYS A 500 -11.07 0.82 -48.95
C CYS A 500 -12.24 1.64 -48.39
N PRO A 501 -12.01 2.49 -47.38
CA PRO A 501 -13.05 3.38 -46.86
C PRO A 501 -13.37 4.48 -47.88
N GLY A 502 -14.65 4.66 -48.21
CA GLY A 502 -15.12 5.79 -49.03
C GLY A 502 -15.27 7.08 -48.21
N PRO A 503 -15.55 8.23 -48.87
CA PRO A 503 -16.00 8.38 -50.26
C PRO A 503 -14.87 8.18 -51.30
N TYR A 504 -15.23 7.77 -52.52
CA TYR A 504 -14.28 7.26 -53.52
C TYR A 504 -13.94 8.27 -54.61
N ASP A 505 -12.66 8.39 -54.90
CA ASP A 505 -12.18 9.14 -56.04
C ASP A 505 -12.49 8.41 -57.37
N CYS A 506 -13.10 9.13 -58.31
CA CYS A 506 -13.41 8.66 -59.64
C CYS A 506 -12.24 8.81 -60.62
N ASN A 507 -11.19 9.57 -60.27
CA ASN A 507 -9.95 9.71 -61.02
C ASN A 507 -8.70 9.95 -60.14
N ASP A 508 -8.14 8.85 -59.62
CA ASP A 508 -6.90 8.77 -58.79
C ASP A 508 -5.63 9.38 -59.40
N ASN A 509 -5.67 9.97 -60.59
CA ASN A 509 -4.50 10.62 -61.19
C ASN A 509 -4.70 12.15 -61.35
N ASP A 510 -5.82 12.70 -60.87
CA ASP A 510 -6.16 14.11 -60.99
C ASP A 510 -6.69 14.65 -59.65
N LYS A 511 -5.80 15.28 -58.88
CA LYS A 511 -6.07 15.88 -57.57
C LYS A 511 -7.23 16.90 -57.53
N ALA A 512 -7.70 17.38 -58.68
CA ALA A 512 -8.86 18.27 -58.77
C ALA A 512 -10.20 17.52 -58.80
N VAL A 513 -10.18 16.20 -59.04
CA VAL A 513 -11.35 15.34 -59.15
C VAL A 513 -11.41 14.46 -57.92
N HIS A 514 -12.39 14.69 -57.04
CA HIS A 514 -12.58 13.91 -55.83
C HIS A 514 -13.96 14.19 -55.20
N PRO A 515 -14.48 13.34 -54.29
CA PRO A 515 -15.83 13.46 -53.70
C PRO A 515 -16.20 14.77 -52.99
N ASN A 516 -15.22 15.62 -52.73
CA ASN A 516 -15.39 16.90 -52.06
C ASN A 516 -15.02 18.08 -52.97
N ALA A 517 -14.70 17.82 -54.23
CA ALA A 517 -14.44 18.87 -55.20
C ALA A 517 -15.74 19.61 -55.49
N LYS A 518 -15.61 20.83 -56.00
CA LYS A 518 -16.76 21.58 -56.50
C LYS A 518 -16.95 21.17 -57.96
N GLU A 519 -18.14 20.69 -58.31
CA GLU A 519 -18.49 20.35 -59.69
C GLU A 519 -18.36 21.58 -60.60
N ILE A 520 -17.58 21.44 -61.68
CA ILE A 520 -17.46 22.47 -62.72
C ILE A 520 -18.27 22.00 -63.93
N CYS A 521 -19.53 22.39 -63.96
CA CYS A 521 -20.46 22.02 -65.01
C CYS A 521 -19.90 22.27 -66.43
N GLY A 522 -20.11 21.33 -67.34
CA GLY A 522 -19.78 21.42 -68.77
C GLY A 522 -18.30 21.33 -69.12
N ASN A 523 -17.42 20.93 -68.19
CA ASN A 523 -15.98 20.79 -68.43
C ASN A 523 -15.57 19.39 -68.95
N GLY A 524 -16.51 18.46 -69.06
CA GLY A 524 -16.30 17.08 -69.51
C GLY A 524 -15.77 16.13 -68.43
N LYS A 525 -15.72 16.55 -67.17
CA LYS A 525 -15.29 15.78 -66.01
C LYS A 525 -16.40 15.74 -64.96
N ASP A 526 -16.48 14.63 -64.24
CA ASP A 526 -17.28 14.50 -63.03
C ASP A 526 -16.32 14.85 -61.88
N ASP A 527 -16.23 16.13 -61.53
CA ASP A 527 -15.19 16.62 -60.60
C ASP A 527 -15.50 16.19 -59.16
N ASP A 528 -16.77 16.22 -58.75
CA ASP A 528 -17.20 15.83 -57.41
C ASP A 528 -17.52 14.33 -57.28
N CYS A 529 -17.37 13.56 -58.36
CA CYS A 529 -17.65 12.13 -58.44
C CYS A 529 -19.11 11.76 -58.10
N VAL A 530 -20.05 12.70 -58.26
CA VAL A 530 -21.48 12.54 -58.01
C VAL A 530 -22.29 12.94 -59.25
N GLY A 531 -22.83 11.93 -59.94
CA GLY A 531 -23.86 12.14 -60.96
C GLY A 531 -23.34 12.51 -62.35
N GLY A 532 -22.01 12.55 -62.55
CA GLY A 532 -21.39 12.89 -63.83
C GLY A 532 -21.26 14.40 -64.05
N ASP A 533 -20.57 14.80 -65.13
CA ASP A 533 -20.45 16.20 -65.55
C ASP A 533 -21.84 16.86 -65.68
N GLU A 534 -22.16 17.76 -64.74
CA GLU A 534 -23.44 18.44 -64.72
C GLU A 534 -23.56 19.38 -65.92
N THR A 535 -24.68 19.38 -66.63
CA THR A 535 -24.87 20.33 -67.74
C THR A 535 -25.21 21.71 -67.19
N CYS A 536 -24.37 22.72 -67.46
CA CYS A 536 -24.65 24.08 -67.02
C CYS A 536 -26.03 24.57 -67.51
N PRO A 537 -26.84 25.21 -66.66
CA PRO A 537 -28.03 25.93 -67.10
C PRO A 537 -27.62 27.06 -68.05
N VAL A 538 -28.14 27.01 -69.28
CA VAL A 538 -27.82 27.98 -70.33
C VAL A 538 -28.47 29.34 -70.00
N GLN A 539 -27.68 30.41 -70.13
CA GLN A 539 -28.04 31.85 -70.17
C GLN A 539 -28.01 32.66 -68.85
N CYS A 540 -26.91 32.63 -68.09
CA CYS A 540 -26.59 33.71 -67.13
C CYS A 540 -25.27 34.34 -67.59
N GLU A 541 -25.31 35.59 -68.08
CA GLU A 541 -24.13 36.37 -68.43
C GLU A 541 -23.91 37.37 -67.29
N ASP A 542 -22.87 37.16 -66.48
CA ASP A 542 -22.35 38.17 -65.54
C ASP A 542 -21.43 39.08 -66.35
N LYS A 543 -21.99 40.18 -66.83
CA LYS A 543 -21.37 40.99 -67.89
C LYS A 543 -20.30 41.93 -67.35
N ASP A 544 -20.37 42.35 -66.10
CA ASP A 544 -19.37 43.20 -65.45
C ASP A 544 -18.43 42.46 -64.48
N GLN A 545 -18.68 41.17 -64.27
CA GLN A 545 -17.82 40.21 -63.57
C GLN A 545 -17.71 40.46 -62.07
N ASP A 546 -18.79 40.86 -61.42
CA ASP A 546 -18.84 41.05 -59.97
C ASP A 546 -19.36 39.83 -59.20
N GLY A 547 -19.84 38.81 -59.90
CA GLY A 547 -20.33 37.56 -59.35
C GLY A 547 -21.85 37.52 -59.10
N TYR A 548 -22.58 38.58 -59.44
CA TYR A 548 -24.04 38.63 -59.45
C TYR A 548 -24.59 38.62 -60.88
N PHE A 549 -25.89 38.36 -61.04
CA PHE A 549 -26.51 38.23 -62.36
C PHE A 549 -27.75 39.11 -62.48
N ALA A 550 -27.97 39.68 -63.67
CA ALA A 550 -29.16 40.44 -64.01
C ALA A 550 -30.48 39.68 -63.72
N GLN A 551 -31.51 40.44 -63.28
CA GLN A 551 -32.84 39.93 -62.93
C GLN A 551 -33.58 39.17 -64.05
N ASN A 552 -33.25 39.37 -65.33
CA ASN A 552 -34.05 38.89 -66.46
C ASN A 552 -33.73 37.48 -66.96
N ASP A 553 -32.76 36.78 -66.35
CA ASP A 553 -32.12 35.61 -66.97
C ASP A 553 -32.38 34.26 -66.25
N LYS A 554 -33.53 34.11 -65.57
CA LYS A 554 -33.86 32.87 -64.80
C LYS A 554 -32.74 32.44 -63.82
N CYS A 555 -31.84 33.35 -63.46
CA CYS A 555 -30.70 33.09 -62.59
C CYS A 555 -31.14 33.01 -61.11
N PRO A 556 -30.30 32.45 -60.23
CA PRO A 556 -30.54 32.46 -58.78
C PRO A 556 -30.53 33.88 -58.21
N LYS A 557 -31.34 34.15 -57.20
CA LYS A 557 -31.29 35.40 -56.41
C LYS A 557 -30.09 35.39 -55.45
N PRO A 558 -29.53 36.54 -55.06
CA PRO A 558 -30.00 37.91 -55.33
C PRO A 558 -29.51 38.47 -56.68
N TYR A 559 -30.24 39.43 -57.24
CA TYR A 559 -30.03 39.94 -58.61
C TYR A 559 -29.30 41.27 -58.64
N ASP A 560 -28.39 41.39 -59.59
CA ASP A 560 -27.81 42.68 -59.96
C ASP A 560 -28.84 43.54 -60.71
N CYS A 561 -28.99 44.78 -60.27
CA CYS A 561 -29.86 45.79 -60.84
C CYS A 561 -29.18 46.65 -61.92
N ASP A 562 -27.85 46.62 -62.05
CA ASP A 562 -27.10 47.16 -63.18
C ASP A 562 -25.86 46.30 -63.52
N ASP A 563 -26.12 45.24 -64.28
CA ASP A 563 -25.17 44.24 -64.82
C ASP A 563 -24.16 44.82 -65.85
N ASN A 564 -23.86 46.11 -65.78
CA ASN A 564 -22.78 46.77 -66.52
C ASN A 564 -21.84 47.56 -65.60
N ASP A 565 -22.13 47.61 -64.31
CA ASP A 565 -21.39 48.36 -63.29
C ASP A 565 -21.15 47.48 -62.07
N LYS A 566 -20.01 46.79 -62.05
CA LYS A 566 -19.51 45.89 -60.99
C LYS A 566 -19.48 46.45 -59.54
N THR A 567 -19.84 47.72 -59.38
CA THR A 567 -19.95 48.38 -58.07
C THR A 567 -21.38 48.37 -57.53
N ILE A 568 -22.35 48.07 -58.38
CA ILE A 568 -23.77 47.96 -58.09
C ILE A 568 -24.10 46.48 -58.01
N TYR A 569 -24.45 45.98 -56.83
CA TYR A 569 -24.85 44.59 -56.63
C TYR A 569 -25.53 44.39 -55.28
N PRO A 570 -26.27 43.28 -55.09
CA PRO A 570 -26.88 42.95 -53.82
C PRO A 570 -25.91 42.87 -52.66
N GLY A 571 -26.09 43.79 -51.71
CA GLY A 571 -25.25 43.88 -50.51
C GLY A 571 -24.00 44.76 -50.68
N SER A 572 -23.88 45.48 -51.81
CA SER A 572 -22.97 46.62 -51.89
C SER A 572 -23.39 47.71 -50.88
N ARG A 573 -22.58 48.76 -50.74
CA ARG A 573 -22.91 49.89 -49.86
C ARG A 573 -23.65 50.96 -50.67
N GLU A 574 -24.86 51.28 -50.23
CA GLU A 574 -25.67 52.35 -50.80
C GLU A 574 -25.02 53.74 -50.62
N ILE A 575 -24.74 54.43 -51.74
CA ILE A 575 -24.21 55.79 -51.74
C ILE A 575 -25.36 56.77 -51.96
N CYS A 576 -25.85 57.35 -50.87
CA CYS A 576 -27.00 58.23 -50.93
C CYS A 576 -26.82 59.43 -51.89
N GLY A 577 -27.90 59.83 -52.58
CA GLY A 577 -27.98 61.02 -53.43
C GLY A 577 -27.22 60.95 -54.75
N ASN A 578 -26.71 59.77 -55.13
CA ASN A 578 -25.99 59.57 -56.39
C ASN A 578 -26.93 59.20 -57.58
N ASN A 579 -28.24 59.08 -57.33
CA ASN A 579 -29.30 58.63 -58.24
C ASN A 579 -29.14 57.20 -58.77
N LYS A 580 -28.40 56.34 -58.06
CA LYS A 580 -28.24 54.90 -58.33
C LYS A 580 -28.73 54.12 -57.11
N ASP A 581 -29.26 52.92 -57.34
CA ASP A 581 -29.58 51.95 -56.30
C ASP A 581 -28.37 51.01 -56.24
N ASP A 582 -27.36 51.33 -55.43
CA ASP A 582 -26.08 50.63 -55.49
C ASP A 582 -26.21 49.22 -54.87
N ASP A 583 -27.01 49.07 -53.82
CA ASP A 583 -27.19 47.79 -53.11
C ASP A 583 -28.36 46.93 -53.62
N CYS A 584 -29.06 47.44 -54.65
CA CYS A 584 -30.24 46.87 -55.28
C CYS A 584 -31.42 46.66 -54.31
N GLN A 585 -31.54 47.48 -53.25
CA GLN A 585 -32.58 47.44 -52.23
C GLN A 585 -33.31 48.79 -52.06
N GLY A 586 -34.13 49.14 -53.05
CA GLY A 586 -35.23 50.10 -52.83
C GLY A 586 -34.97 51.51 -53.32
N GLY A 587 -34.02 51.68 -54.23
CA GLY A 587 -33.68 52.93 -54.91
C GLY A 587 -32.69 53.79 -54.14
N ASP A 588 -32.13 54.79 -54.83
CA ASP A 588 -31.18 55.76 -54.26
C ASP A 588 -31.67 56.33 -52.93
N LEU A 589 -30.92 56.04 -51.87
CA LEU A 589 -31.17 56.56 -50.54
C LEU A 589 -31.00 58.09 -50.53
N THR A 590 -31.95 58.85 -49.98
CA THR A 590 -31.73 60.30 -49.80
C THR A 590 -30.75 60.57 -48.66
N CYS A 591 -29.67 61.32 -48.91
CA CYS A 591 -28.72 61.68 -47.87
C CYS A 591 -29.34 62.55 -46.76
N PRO A 592 -29.02 62.29 -45.48
CA PRO A 592 -29.29 63.25 -44.42
C PRO A 592 -28.50 64.54 -44.71
N GLY A 593 -29.19 65.68 -44.86
CA GLY A 593 -28.59 66.95 -45.34
C GLY A 593 -27.51 67.59 -44.45
N GLU A 594 -27.07 66.89 -43.40
CA GLU A 594 -26.03 67.31 -42.47
C GLU A 594 -24.74 66.48 -42.54
N CYS A 595 -24.71 65.44 -43.37
CA CYS A 595 -23.54 64.59 -43.63
C CYS A 595 -22.72 65.17 -44.78
N VAL A 596 -21.40 65.22 -44.61
CA VAL A 596 -20.44 65.69 -45.62
C VAL A 596 -19.65 64.47 -46.07
N ASP A 597 -19.59 64.30 -47.40
CA ASP A 597 -18.73 63.35 -48.11
C ASP A 597 -17.99 64.20 -49.16
N ASN A 598 -16.83 64.73 -48.78
CA ASN A 598 -16.11 65.73 -49.55
C ASN A 598 -15.37 65.13 -50.75
N ASP A 599 -14.89 63.89 -50.65
CA ASP A 599 -14.13 63.20 -51.69
C ASP A 599 -14.94 62.21 -52.53
N LYS A 600 -16.20 61.98 -52.15
CA LYS A 600 -17.21 61.18 -52.87
C LYS A 600 -16.79 59.74 -53.02
N ASP A 601 -16.30 59.15 -51.93
CA ASP A 601 -16.01 57.72 -51.84
C ASP A 601 -17.16 56.89 -51.23
N GLY A 602 -18.21 57.57 -50.75
CA GLY A 602 -19.39 56.95 -50.16
C GLY A 602 -19.30 56.76 -48.64
N TYR A 603 -18.19 57.15 -48.01
CA TYR A 603 -18.00 57.22 -46.56
C TYR A 603 -18.15 58.69 -46.12
N PHE A 604 -18.73 58.90 -44.92
CA PHE A 604 -18.99 60.25 -44.40
C PHE A 604 -18.07 60.53 -43.23
N ALA A 605 -17.65 61.78 -43.07
CA ALA A 605 -17.03 62.26 -41.84
C ALA A 605 -17.86 61.88 -40.60
N GLU A 606 -17.18 61.52 -39.50
CA GLU A 606 -17.83 61.13 -38.24
C GLU A 606 -18.73 62.25 -37.70
N LYS A 607 -20.05 62.05 -37.80
CA LYS A 607 -21.07 62.97 -37.27
C LYS A 607 -22.34 62.22 -36.87
N ALA A 608 -22.96 62.66 -35.77
CA ALA A 608 -24.16 62.03 -35.22
C ALA A 608 -25.32 62.04 -36.24
N GLY A 609 -25.82 60.86 -36.59
CA GLY A 609 -26.90 60.67 -37.56
C GLY A 609 -26.44 60.29 -38.97
N CYS A 610 -25.12 60.23 -39.24
CA CYS A 610 -24.58 59.76 -40.51
C CYS A 610 -24.34 58.24 -40.53
N PRO A 611 -24.50 57.56 -41.69
CA PRO A 611 -24.29 56.12 -41.82
C PRO A 611 -22.86 55.68 -41.48
N THR A 612 -22.73 54.62 -40.68
CA THR A 612 -21.46 53.93 -40.42
C THR A 612 -21.20 52.86 -41.47
N PRO A 613 -19.94 52.50 -41.75
CA PRO A 613 -18.73 52.98 -41.09
C PRO A 613 -18.23 54.33 -41.66
N TYR A 614 -17.58 55.13 -40.79
CA TYR A 614 -17.17 56.51 -41.07
C TYR A 614 -15.88 56.58 -41.89
N ASP A 615 -15.72 57.70 -42.60
CA ASP A 615 -14.46 58.08 -43.22
C ASP A 615 -13.53 58.70 -42.17
N CYS A 616 -12.34 58.12 -42.01
CA CYS A 616 -11.34 58.66 -41.09
C CYS A 616 -10.55 59.84 -41.69
N ASN A 617 -10.66 60.09 -42.99
CA ASN A 617 -10.21 61.30 -43.67
C ASN A 617 -11.06 61.61 -44.92
N ASP A 618 -12.16 62.34 -44.71
CA ASP A 618 -13.18 62.79 -45.68
C ASP A 618 -12.67 63.61 -46.89
N ASN A 619 -11.37 63.80 -47.06
CA ASN A 619 -10.77 64.47 -48.22
C ASN A 619 -9.81 63.55 -49.00
N ASP A 620 -9.69 62.27 -48.63
CA ASP A 620 -8.85 61.28 -49.26
C ASP A 620 -9.58 59.94 -49.43
N LYS A 621 -10.12 59.74 -50.65
CA LYS A 621 -10.85 58.57 -51.15
C LYS A 621 -10.14 57.21 -50.97
N SER A 622 -8.87 57.20 -50.54
CA SER A 622 -8.13 55.97 -50.23
C SER A 622 -8.13 55.56 -48.75
N VAL A 623 -8.73 56.36 -47.87
CA VAL A 623 -8.60 56.27 -46.41
C VAL A 623 -9.96 56.08 -45.72
N HIS A 624 -10.65 54.98 -46.05
CA HIS A 624 -11.88 54.57 -45.37
C HIS A 624 -11.68 53.29 -44.55
N THR A 625 -12.64 52.93 -43.71
CA THR A 625 -12.62 51.78 -42.77
C THR A 625 -12.43 50.39 -43.40
N GLY A 626 -12.40 50.28 -44.73
CA GLY A 626 -12.10 49.07 -45.50
C GLY A 626 -10.68 49.02 -46.11
N ALA A 627 -9.92 50.11 -46.02
CA ALA A 627 -8.49 50.17 -46.24
C ALA A 627 -7.79 50.36 -44.88
N THR A 628 -6.53 49.95 -44.73
CA THR A 628 -5.79 50.08 -43.45
C THR A 628 -5.87 51.51 -42.93
N CYS A 629 -6.59 51.71 -41.82
CA CYS A 629 -6.58 52.94 -41.02
C CYS A 629 -5.20 53.10 -40.35
N GLY A 630 -4.16 53.29 -41.15
CA GLY A 630 -2.80 53.62 -40.71
C GLY A 630 -2.75 55.08 -40.30
N GLY A 631 -3.45 55.44 -39.23
CA GLY A 631 -3.64 56.84 -38.89
C GLY A 631 -4.41 57.15 -37.61
N SER A 632 -4.50 56.24 -36.65
CA SER A 632 -4.90 56.59 -35.28
C SER A 632 -4.22 55.62 -34.32
N GLY A 633 -3.20 56.10 -33.60
CA GLY A 633 -2.29 55.30 -32.78
C GLY A 633 -2.90 54.75 -31.49
N THR A 634 -4.04 54.05 -31.55
CA THR A 634 -4.71 53.48 -30.37
C THR A 634 -5.01 51.98 -30.48
N CYS A 635 -4.65 51.32 -31.58
CA CYS A 635 -4.55 49.85 -31.64
C CYS A 635 -3.21 49.50 -32.27
N VAL A 636 -2.31 48.91 -31.48
CA VAL A 636 -1.00 48.45 -31.93
C VAL A 636 -1.04 46.93 -31.92
N ASP A 637 -0.65 46.31 -33.02
CA ASP A 637 -0.42 44.87 -33.17
C ASP A 637 1.08 44.71 -33.44
N ALA A 638 1.86 44.50 -32.38
CA ALA A 638 3.31 44.56 -32.43
C ALA A 638 3.97 43.23 -32.86
N ASP A 639 3.35 42.09 -32.56
CA ASP A 639 3.83 40.76 -32.94
C ASP A 639 3.17 40.19 -34.20
N LYS A 640 2.15 40.85 -34.73
CA LYS A 640 1.45 40.57 -36.00
C LYS A 640 0.65 39.29 -36.00
N ASP A 641 0.11 38.90 -34.85
CA ASP A 641 -0.78 37.74 -34.74
C ASP A 641 -2.26 38.07 -35.10
N GLY A 642 -2.56 39.36 -35.31
CA GLY A 642 -3.90 39.86 -35.64
C GLY A 642 -4.72 40.33 -34.43
N TYR A 643 -4.13 40.28 -33.22
CA TYR A 643 -4.62 40.87 -31.99
C TYR A 643 -3.72 42.05 -31.59
N GLY A 644 -4.22 42.96 -30.77
CA GLY A 644 -3.45 44.16 -30.44
C GLY A 644 -3.85 44.85 -29.14
N VAL A 645 -3.00 45.77 -28.70
CA VAL A 645 -3.20 46.53 -27.46
C VAL A 645 -3.61 47.97 -27.75
N GLY A 646 -4.65 48.40 -27.03
CA GLY A 646 -5.13 49.78 -26.99
C GLY A 646 -6.64 49.90 -27.21
N ALA A 647 -7.17 51.11 -26.97
CA ALA A 647 -8.60 51.39 -26.94
C ALA A 647 -9.30 51.20 -28.31
N GLY A 648 -8.53 51.14 -29.40
CA GLY A 648 -9.05 50.87 -30.74
C GLY A 648 -9.26 49.38 -31.06
N CYS A 649 -8.75 48.46 -30.24
CA CYS A 649 -8.76 47.01 -30.53
C CYS A 649 -10.06 46.31 -30.07
N VAL A 650 -11.22 46.87 -30.41
CA VAL A 650 -12.52 46.34 -29.96
C VAL A 650 -12.76 44.94 -30.54
N GLY A 651 -12.76 43.92 -29.68
CA GLY A 651 -12.93 42.51 -30.07
C GLY A 651 -11.64 41.78 -30.48
N LEU A 652 -10.51 42.49 -30.47
CA LEU A 652 -9.17 41.98 -30.81
C LEU A 652 -8.16 42.29 -29.69
N GLN A 653 -8.65 42.42 -28.46
CA GLN A 653 -7.87 42.91 -27.34
C GLN A 653 -6.83 41.86 -26.91
N ASP A 654 -5.58 42.13 -27.20
CA ASP A 654 -4.46 41.36 -26.69
C ASP A 654 -4.10 41.84 -25.27
N CYS A 655 -3.71 40.91 -24.41
CA CYS A 655 -3.16 41.19 -23.09
C CYS A 655 -1.61 41.23 -23.09
N ASN A 656 -0.93 40.76 -24.15
CA ASN A 656 0.50 40.92 -24.37
C ASN A 656 0.92 40.91 -25.86
N ASP A 657 0.84 42.08 -26.49
CA ASP A 657 1.19 42.40 -27.90
C ASP A 657 2.59 42.02 -28.42
N ASN A 658 3.43 41.47 -27.55
CA ASN A 658 4.81 41.11 -27.88
C ASN A 658 5.02 39.58 -27.84
N ASP A 659 3.99 38.81 -27.53
CA ASP A 659 4.01 37.36 -27.43
C ASP A 659 2.85 36.76 -28.24
N PRO A 660 3.08 36.29 -29.48
CA PRO A 660 2.02 35.85 -30.39
C PRO A 660 1.34 34.53 -29.97
N THR A 661 1.67 34.05 -28.77
CA THR A 661 1.02 32.89 -28.12
C THR A 661 -0.01 33.31 -27.09
N ILE A 662 -0.07 34.60 -26.74
CA ILE A 662 -0.98 35.17 -25.77
C ILE A 662 -1.99 36.01 -26.54
N HIS A 663 -3.24 35.55 -26.61
CA HIS A 663 -4.31 36.28 -27.28
C HIS A 663 -5.67 35.68 -26.89
N PRO A 664 -6.82 36.34 -27.13
CA PRO A 664 -8.16 35.87 -26.73
C PRO A 664 -8.60 34.48 -27.23
N LYS A 665 -7.86 33.88 -28.17
CA LYS A 665 -8.09 32.52 -28.70
C LYS A 665 -6.94 31.55 -28.37
N GLY A 666 -5.99 31.96 -27.54
CA GLY A 666 -4.90 31.14 -27.04
C GLY A 666 -5.42 29.97 -26.21
N GLN A 667 -4.57 28.96 -26.01
CA GLN A 667 -4.88 27.87 -25.08
C GLN A 667 -4.28 28.17 -23.71
N GLU A 668 -5.14 28.31 -22.70
CA GLU A 668 -4.72 28.55 -21.31
C GLU A 668 -3.88 27.41 -20.73
N ILE A 669 -2.67 27.72 -20.21
CA ILE A 669 -1.77 26.76 -19.56
C ILE A 669 -1.72 27.03 -18.07
N CYS A 670 -2.45 26.21 -17.29
CA CYS A 670 -2.55 26.40 -15.85
C CYS A 670 -1.20 26.43 -15.10
N GLY A 671 -1.07 27.33 -14.13
CA GLY A 671 0.05 27.45 -13.19
C GLY A 671 1.35 27.95 -13.80
N ASN A 672 1.30 28.60 -14.97
CA ASN A 672 2.48 29.20 -15.62
C ASN A 672 2.66 30.70 -15.29
N ASN A 673 1.75 31.30 -14.52
CA ASN A 673 1.62 32.72 -14.18
C ASN A 673 1.45 33.67 -15.38
N LYS A 674 0.94 33.16 -16.50
CA LYS A 674 0.52 33.93 -17.67
C LYS A 674 -0.99 33.73 -17.86
N ASP A 675 -1.65 34.74 -18.40
CA ASP A 675 -3.04 34.66 -18.86
C ASP A 675 -2.95 34.47 -20.37
N ASP A 676 -2.87 33.21 -20.84
CA ASP A 676 -2.52 32.89 -22.22
C ASP A 676 -3.71 33.09 -23.16
N ASP A 677 -4.94 32.97 -22.65
CA ASP A 677 -6.17 33.22 -23.40
C ASP A 677 -6.80 34.59 -23.11
N CYS A 678 -6.13 35.44 -22.33
CA CYS A 678 -6.58 36.76 -21.89
C CYS A 678 -7.95 36.74 -21.19
N GLN A 679 -8.33 35.61 -20.56
CA GLN A 679 -9.57 35.43 -19.84
C GLN A 679 -9.35 34.88 -18.43
N ASN A 680 -9.72 35.70 -17.43
CA ASN A 680 -9.79 35.34 -16.01
C ASN A 680 -8.43 35.07 -15.33
N GLY A 681 -7.30 35.39 -15.96
CA GLY A 681 -5.96 35.20 -15.40
C GLY A 681 -5.51 33.74 -15.36
N ASP A 682 -4.26 33.50 -14.97
CA ASP A 682 -3.66 32.15 -14.91
C ASP A 682 -4.55 31.14 -14.18
N ALA A 683 -5.02 30.13 -14.92
CA ALA A 683 -5.87 29.08 -14.38
C ALA A 683 -5.17 28.25 -13.29
N THR A 684 -5.90 27.88 -12.23
CA THR A 684 -5.38 26.91 -11.24
C THR A 684 -5.48 25.49 -11.77
N CYS A 685 -4.39 24.73 -11.79
CA CYS A 685 -4.41 23.34 -12.24
C CYS A 685 -5.37 22.47 -11.40
N THR A 686 -6.33 21.81 -12.05
CA THR A 686 -7.26 20.87 -11.42
C THR A 686 -7.10 19.46 -12.00
N GLY A 687 -6.97 18.43 -11.16
CA GLY A 687 -6.77 17.02 -11.57
C GLY A 687 -5.34 16.49 -11.39
N ASN A 688 -4.94 15.51 -12.20
CA ASN A 688 -3.61 14.86 -12.15
C ASN A 688 -2.49 15.65 -12.87
N GLN A 689 -2.79 16.83 -13.43
CA GLN A 689 -1.80 17.68 -14.11
C GLN A 689 -1.02 18.50 -13.08
N LYS A 690 0.31 18.46 -13.20
CA LYS A 690 1.28 19.10 -12.30
C LYS A 690 1.76 20.42 -12.88
N GLN A 691 1.90 21.42 -12.01
CA GLN A 691 2.32 22.77 -12.37
C GLN A 691 3.84 22.87 -12.57
N LEU A 692 4.30 24.01 -13.12
CA LEU A 692 5.71 24.30 -13.30
C LEU A 692 6.47 24.17 -11.97
N GLY A 693 7.60 23.46 -11.98
CA GLY A 693 8.45 23.21 -10.80
C GLY A 693 8.14 21.94 -10.00
N GLU A 694 7.02 21.25 -10.26
CA GLU A 694 6.68 20.00 -9.56
C GLU A 694 7.38 18.76 -10.14
N SER A 695 7.59 17.73 -9.30
CA SER A 695 8.23 16.49 -9.75
C SER A 695 7.37 15.70 -10.75
N CYS A 696 7.96 15.26 -11.84
CA CYS A 696 7.28 14.51 -12.91
C CYS A 696 8.03 13.24 -13.26
N GLN A 697 7.35 12.30 -13.92
CA GLN A 697 7.93 11.08 -14.46
C GLN A 697 7.78 11.02 -15.98
N LEU A 698 6.66 11.52 -16.49
CA LEU A 698 6.32 11.59 -17.92
C LEU A 698 5.93 13.02 -18.31
N HIS A 699 6.09 13.36 -19.59
CA HIS A 699 5.68 14.65 -20.15
C HIS A 699 4.20 14.97 -19.91
N ALA A 700 3.34 13.95 -19.98
CA ALA A 700 1.91 14.06 -19.75
C ALA A 700 1.52 14.36 -18.28
N ASP A 701 2.46 14.24 -17.34
CA ASP A 701 2.22 14.62 -15.94
C ASP A 701 2.16 16.14 -15.79
N CYS A 702 2.70 16.92 -16.75
CA CYS A 702 2.91 18.35 -16.63
C CYS A 702 1.88 19.14 -17.44
N ALA A 703 1.35 20.23 -16.87
CA ALA A 703 0.44 21.16 -17.57
C ALA A 703 1.10 21.75 -18.84
N THR A 704 2.40 22.00 -18.78
CA THR A 704 3.24 22.45 -19.91
C THR A 704 3.52 21.37 -20.95
N GLY A 705 3.13 20.12 -20.70
CA GLY A 705 3.47 18.97 -21.54
C GLY A 705 4.96 18.60 -21.57
N LEU A 706 5.79 19.18 -20.68
CA LEU A 706 7.24 19.00 -20.68
C LEU A 706 7.79 18.65 -19.30
N CYS A 707 8.49 17.51 -19.23
CA CYS A 707 9.10 16.99 -18.02
C CYS A 707 10.62 16.85 -18.26
N ALA A 708 11.43 17.74 -17.69
CA ALA A 708 12.88 17.77 -17.93
C ALA A 708 13.68 17.32 -16.71
N LYS A 709 14.86 16.74 -16.99
CA LYS A 709 15.78 16.22 -15.98
C LYS A 709 17.06 17.05 -15.94
N ARG A 710 17.48 17.46 -14.75
CA ARG A 710 18.78 18.10 -14.48
C ARG A 710 19.39 17.49 -13.22
N GLY A 711 20.54 16.85 -13.37
CA GLY A 711 21.14 16.05 -12.30
C GLY A 711 20.23 14.92 -11.84
N SER A 712 19.89 14.89 -10.55
CA SER A 712 18.98 13.91 -9.94
C SER A 712 17.52 14.35 -9.88
N GLN A 713 17.19 15.58 -10.30
CA GLN A 713 15.84 16.13 -10.27
C GLN A 713 15.17 16.00 -11.64
N GLN A 714 13.89 15.64 -11.64
CA GLN A 714 13.04 15.56 -12.84
C GLN A 714 11.73 16.32 -12.55
N LEU A 715 11.57 17.47 -13.18
CA LEU A 715 10.53 18.46 -12.86
C LEU A 715 9.74 18.86 -14.11
N CYS A 716 8.48 19.27 -13.91
CA CYS A 716 7.69 19.95 -14.91
C CYS A 716 8.32 21.30 -15.21
N VAL A 717 8.72 21.50 -16.47
CA VAL A 717 9.39 22.72 -16.94
C VAL A 717 8.64 23.27 -18.14
N GLN A 718 8.97 24.50 -18.55
CA GLN A 718 8.55 25.05 -19.83
C GLN A 718 9.78 25.43 -20.66
N PRO A 719 9.69 25.39 -22.00
CA PRO A 719 10.78 25.83 -22.87
C PRO A 719 11.03 27.32 -22.71
N CYS A 720 12.28 27.74 -22.88
CA CYS A 720 12.67 29.16 -22.85
C CYS A 720 13.81 29.42 -23.83
N ASN A 721 13.90 30.65 -24.32
CA ASN A 721 14.97 31.09 -25.20
C ASN A 721 15.18 32.62 -25.05
N ALA A 722 16.01 33.22 -25.91
CA ALA A 722 16.32 34.66 -25.85
C ALA A 722 15.11 35.57 -26.09
N THR A 723 14.07 35.08 -26.76
CA THR A 723 12.82 35.81 -27.09
C THR A 723 11.65 35.41 -26.18
N THR A 724 11.74 34.30 -25.46
CA THR A 724 10.69 33.77 -24.57
C THR A 724 11.27 33.57 -23.15
N PRO A 725 11.21 34.60 -22.28
CA PRO A 725 11.79 34.53 -20.94
C PRO A 725 10.97 33.64 -20.00
N CYS A 726 11.64 33.11 -18.98
CA CYS A 726 11.00 32.33 -17.93
C CYS A 726 10.14 33.19 -16.99
N PRO A 727 9.08 32.62 -16.38
CA PRO A 727 8.27 33.33 -15.39
C PRO A 727 9.06 33.62 -14.12
N SER A 728 8.54 34.58 -13.35
CA SER A 728 9.18 35.06 -12.12
C SER A 728 9.49 33.90 -11.15
N GLY A 729 10.74 33.81 -10.72
CA GLY A 729 11.24 32.73 -9.85
C GLY A 729 11.88 31.55 -10.58
N TYR A 730 11.99 31.61 -11.92
CA TYR A 730 12.69 30.62 -12.73
C TYR A 730 13.74 31.25 -13.66
N ASP A 731 14.90 30.61 -13.78
CA ASP A 731 16.01 30.98 -14.65
C ASP A 731 15.98 30.11 -15.92
N CYS A 732 16.18 30.75 -17.09
CA CYS A 732 16.33 30.02 -18.33
C CYS A 732 17.71 29.36 -18.38
N VAL A 733 17.73 28.03 -18.31
CA VAL A 733 18.98 27.25 -18.33
C VAL A 733 19.20 26.73 -19.74
N GLU A 734 20.39 26.99 -20.27
CA GLU A 734 20.86 26.50 -21.58
C GLU A 734 19.97 26.91 -22.78
N ASN A 735 19.17 27.98 -22.66
CA ASN A 735 18.17 28.38 -23.66
C ASN A 735 17.23 27.23 -24.06
N ALA A 736 16.89 26.38 -23.08
CA ALA A 736 16.11 25.17 -23.33
C ALA A 736 14.95 24.98 -22.36
N ALA A 737 15.12 25.28 -21.06
CA ALA A 737 14.06 25.10 -20.07
C ALA A 737 14.18 26.02 -18.86
N CYS A 738 13.04 26.40 -18.30
CA CYS A 738 12.93 27.16 -17.06
C CYS A 738 13.14 26.30 -15.83
N TRP A 739 14.14 26.64 -15.01
CA TRP A 739 14.45 25.96 -13.74
C TRP A 739 14.32 26.93 -12.56
N PRO A 740 13.87 26.49 -11.36
CA PRO A 740 13.74 27.38 -10.21
C PRO A 740 15.04 28.14 -9.90
N ASN A 741 14.92 29.42 -9.54
CA ASN A 741 16.07 30.28 -9.20
C ASN A 741 16.87 29.72 -8.03
N GLN A 742 18.20 29.85 -8.07
CA GLN A 742 19.13 29.26 -7.10
C GLN A 742 18.98 29.75 -5.64
N ASP A 743 18.14 30.76 -5.39
CA ASP A 743 17.88 31.32 -4.05
C ASP A 743 16.62 30.76 -3.36
N LYS A 744 15.84 29.90 -4.03
CA LYS A 744 14.71 29.19 -3.40
C LYS A 744 14.97 27.69 -3.32
N CYS A 745 14.91 27.14 -2.12
CA CYS A 745 15.22 25.74 -1.82
C CYS A 745 13.97 25.01 -1.30
N LEU A 746 13.90 23.69 -1.50
CA LEU A 746 12.88 22.83 -0.87
C LEU A 746 13.49 21.94 0.22
N GLN A 747 14.81 21.72 0.15
CA GLN A 747 15.57 20.87 1.06
C GLN A 747 17.03 21.36 1.16
N ASP A 748 17.72 21.01 2.24
CA ASP A 748 19.06 21.54 2.56
C ASP A 748 20.12 21.29 1.47
N THR A 749 19.97 20.22 0.70
CA THR A 749 20.89 19.86 -0.41
C THR A 749 20.80 20.82 -1.59
N ASP A 750 19.73 21.60 -1.67
CA ASP A 750 19.54 22.61 -2.71
C ASP A 750 20.37 23.87 -2.43
N CYS A 751 20.90 24.00 -1.20
CA CYS A 751 21.73 25.13 -0.79
C CYS A 751 23.23 24.83 -0.90
N GLY A 752 24.02 25.84 -1.27
CA GLY A 752 25.47 25.75 -1.34
C GLY A 752 26.13 25.30 -0.02
N LYS A 753 27.37 24.81 -0.08
CA LYS A 753 28.11 24.31 1.11
C LYS A 753 28.04 25.32 2.26
N ASN A 754 27.60 24.86 3.44
CA ASN A 754 27.37 25.62 4.69
C ASN A 754 26.09 26.50 4.75
N ALA A 755 25.13 26.29 3.85
CA ALA A 755 23.77 26.81 3.97
C ALA A 755 22.74 25.68 4.13
N PHE A 756 21.59 25.98 4.72
CA PHE A 756 20.45 25.07 4.87
C PHE A 756 19.15 25.77 4.45
N CYS A 757 18.12 24.98 4.15
CA CYS A 757 16.88 25.51 3.64
C CYS A 757 15.95 25.91 4.79
N ASN A 758 15.56 27.17 4.83
CA ASN A 758 14.58 27.68 5.78
C ASN A 758 13.45 28.37 5.04
N GLU A 759 12.23 27.82 5.17
CA GLU A 759 11.00 28.39 4.59
C GLU A 759 11.14 28.81 3.12
N GLY A 760 11.82 27.98 2.32
CA GLY A 760 11.99 28.26 0.89
C GLY A 760 13.18 29.13 0.52
N THR A 761 14.08 29.46 1.45
CA THR A 761 15.29 30.27 1.19
C THR A 761 16.55 29.67 1.81
N CYS A 762 17.68 29.78 1.11
CA CYS A 762 18.96 29.28 1.59
C CYS A 762 19.59 30.22 2.61
N VAL A 763 19.81 29.74 3.84
CA VAL A 763 20.38 30.53 4.94
C VAL A 763 21.75 29.97 5.35
N GLN A 764 22.75 30.85 5.47
CA GLN A 764 24.12 30.49 5.88
C GLN A 764 24.21 30.29 7.40
N GLY A 765 24.68 29.12 7.88
CA GLY A 765 24.97 28.89 9.30
C GLY A 765 24.61 27.50 9.84
N LYS A 766 25.02 27.17 11.07
CA LYS A 766 24.71 25.89 11.75
C LYS A 766 23.40 25.99 12.56
N PRO A 767 22.56 24.95 12.60
CA PRO A 767 21.33 24.93 13.38
C PRO A 767 21.61 25.02 14.89
N LYS A 768 20.88 25.87 15.61
CA LYS A 768 20.86 25.87 17.07
C LYS A 768 20.07 24.65 17.56
N GLY A 769 20.77 23.63 18.05
CA GLY A 769 20.18 22.55 18.86
C GLY A 769 20.62 21.13 18.49
N CYS A 770 21.79 20.75 19.00
CA CYS A 770 22.26 19.41 19.45
C CYS A 770 21.32 18.18 19.27
N GLN A 771 21.77 16.95 19.00
CA GLN A 771 23.11 16.32 19.08
C GLN A 771 23.07 14.92 18.40
N CYS A 772 24.21 14.47 17.87
CA CYS A 772 24.40 13.16 17.27
C CYS A 772 24.22 12.00 18.26
N ASN A 773 23.76 10.85 17.77
CA ASN A 773 24.19 9.56 18.30
C ASN A 773 24.73 8.67 17.15
N THR A 774 26.02 8.34 17.26
CA THR A 774 26.82 7.57 16.31
C THR A 774 26.61 6.07 16.52
N SER A 775 26.29 5.30 15.47
CA SER A 775 26.86 3.95 15.19
C SER A 775 26.12 3.19 14.09
N ALA A 776 26.73 3.06 12.91
CA ALA A 776 26.71 1.85 12.04
C ALA A 776 27.68 2.04 10.84
N PRO A 777 28.24 0.96 10.27
CA PRO A 777 29.60 0.95 9.71
C PRO A 777 29.67 1.21 8.19
N ALA A 778 30.82 1.72 7.75
CA ALA A 778 31.16 1.93 6.34
C ALA A 778 31.58 0.62 5.64
N PRO A 779 31.21 0.42 4.35
CA PRO A 779 31.81 -0.60 3.51
C PRO A 779 33.10 -0.08 2.84
N SER A 780 34.03 -1.01 2.68
CA SER A 780 35.32 -0.90 2.00
C SER A 780 35.23 -0.48 0.54
N THR A 781 36.17 0.35 0.08
CA THR A 781 36.90 0.21 -1.21
C THR A 781 37.87 1.38 -1.39
N PHE A 782 39.17 1.11 -1.48
CA PHE A 782 40.12 2.01 -2.13
C PHE A 782 41.25 1.19 -2.76
N GLY A 783 41.36 1.29 -4.07
CA GLY A 783 42.46 0.83 -4.91
C GLY A 783 42.53 1.74 -6.13
N TRP A 784 43.75 1.90 -6.68
CA TRP A 784 44.21 2.81 -7.75
C TRP A 784 44.61 4.20 -7.24
N MET A 785 45.84 4.72 -7.42
CA MET A 785 47.05 4.34 -8.15
C MET A 785 48.25 4.97 -7.42
N PHE A 786 49.46 4.40 -7.53
CA PHE A 786 50.62 5.17 -8.02
C PHE A 786 51.76 4.22 -8.39
N VAL A 787 52.10 4.25 -9.67
CA VAL A 787 53.30 3.65 -10.27
C VAL A 787 54.48 4.57 -9.99
N CYS A 788 55.52 4.08 -9.30
CA CYS A 788 56.90 4.53 -9.48
C CYS A 788 57.88 3.59 -8.76
N LEU A 789 58.93 3.20 -9.49
CA LEU A 789 60.24 2.75 -9.02
C LEU A 789 60.42 1.28 -8.62
N LEU A 790 60.53 0.46 -9.68
CA LEU A 790 61.42 -0.70 -9.74
C LEU A 790 62.77 -0.22 -10.31
N ALA A 791 63.82 -0.18 -9.48
CA ALA A 791 65.23 -0.50 -9.82
C ALA A 791 66.21 0.18 -8.84
N LEU A 792 67.24 -0.58 -8.46
CA LEU A 792 68.49 -0.16 -7.79
C LEU A 792 68.39 0.19 -6.30
N PHE A 793 68.73 -0.76 -5.42
CA PHE A 793 70.09 -0.82 -4.87
C PHE A 793 70.26 -2.00 -3.91
N THR A 794 71.18 -2.87 -4.32
CA THR A 794 71.85 -3.87 -3.49
C THR A 794 72.67 -3.27 -2.35
N ARG A 795 72.84 -4.10 -1.32
CA ARG A 795 74.03 -4.27 -0.44
C ARG A 795 74.22 -3.39 0.82
N ARG A 796 74.18 -4.11 1.94
CA ARG A 796 75.16 -4.19 3.04
C ARG A 796 75.48 -2.90 3.83
N ARG A 797 75.12 -2.91 5.11
CA ARG A 797 76.03 -2.89 6.29
C ARG A 797 75.17 -3.07 7.55
N HIS A 798 75.22 -4.23 8.19
CA HIS A 798 76.05 -4.53 9.36
C HIS A 798 75.84 -3.61 10.58
N ARG A 799 75.23 -4.25 11.59
CA ARG A 799 75.77 -4.49 12.95
C ARG A 799 75.51 -3.45 14.04
N ALA A 800 75.09 -4.05 15.16
CA ALA A 800 75.40 -3.72 16.55
C ALA A 800 74.71 -2.46 17.08
N GLN A 801 74.28 -2.37 18.32
CA GLN A 801 74.31 -3.17 19.55
C GLN A 801 73.25 -2.45 20.41
N GLY A 802 72.36 -3.14 21.11
CA GLY A 802 72.67 -3.68 22.42
C GLY A 802 71.80 -2.97 23.46
N GLN A 803 71.19 -3.78 24.33
CA GLN A 803 70.95 -3.57 25.77
C GLN A 803 70.50 -2.19 26.28
N SER A 804 69.72 -2.02 27.33
CA SER A 804 68.93 -2.82 28.28
C SER A 804 68.53 -1.82 29.37
N LYS A 805 67.55 -2.18 30.20
CA LYS A 805 67.27 -1.61 31.54
C LYS A 805 66.54 -0.26 31.58
N GLU A 806 65.27 -0.31 31.98
CA GLU A 806 64.77 -0.16 33.37
C GLU A 806 64.72 1.31 33.80
N LYS A 807 63.50 1.85 33.82
CA LYS A 807 62.82 2.24 35.06
C LYS A 807 61.32 2.33 34.84
#